data_AF-A0A956WD48-F1
#
_entry.id   AF-A0A956WD48-F1
#
_cell.length_a   1.000
_cell.length_b   1.000
_cell.length_c   1.000
_cell.angle_alpha   90.00
_cell.angle_beta   90.00
_cell.angle_gamma   90.00
#
_symmetry.space_group_name_H-M   'P 1'
#
loop_
_entity.id
_entity.type
_entity.pdbx_description
1 polymer ?
#
loop_
_entity_poly.entity_id
_entity_poly.type
_entity_poly.pdbx_seq_one_letter_code
_entity_poly.pdbx_strand_id
1 'polypeptide(L)'
;MLAFILLASRLGRPLAGSDVAKCTRYDMAELAFEPDQYLGWHTKDHRLYLFAWQAYTEQGQIGSHWHVTHNDLVLFSGMPIPYDAPLAPGVGWAEQLADRIAASDANTVANQLGGAFTLLSLQRDGDGVVTSDLAGGAPLYWDASQEMLVISNRANLVASVWEQPGAPPVRDWRGPASPIFAQEIFGAETGLKDVVAAEPGAWWSVGYQKRPVLRTRSVEQTRPETSEAAIDTIEHSLRRSLRSIAALPYQQHRLALDGGKASRLLLALLAAEGLLSRVALTATGDPDEPGVQIAAELADRVGHPLLLEARTLDDPSEFEQQIRIHAFQTSGVGSPWTLAGRLGSTDLVRIESDAAGLLVPTARNLTLLASGDTLREAMATSGSFDPGQVLRTPIATFYVDQLVKARENDAASLAPSIALAANARSIAPGVEVPVVGQTFPYLDPAIWAALDALGPDEIVAETVYTTILERVAPELLTIPVCDTVTPQDGRVTSFDALRPVFEDYLLDPTNTLQDLIDTDRVVELISDPDRPAEAVRTLYDLLGTAIWLGQDEQELRIHRADEMDVRGVFSPLDYREAVLLGDEALLPKADPSVRHRTTDQVLDNYLKLDKTGHHLKPDARILAVIPYYEAESYLDAAVDSLVKQTRPLQGIVVIDDCSSTTPLGVMEKFPQVTLLRSEENSGPFRLIQEVIDNTDYDAYLFEDSDDWSAPNRLEVLLDLATRTGKELIGSQGHRLIVNENEVVLYQHPLNPELTFQTTPKSKPVHHPTSLVTRDLIQRTGGFATGLPFSGDTEFLRRAATIGPIANTAEFIYVYRTRSDSLTGSEETGIHTAIRRDLWAIQHPRAQWIADRANADLGPILAPM
;
A
#
# COMPACT_ATOMS: atom_id res chain seq x y z
N MET A 1 3.72 6.08 8.67
CA MET A 1 2.62 6.21 7.67
C MET A 1 1.33 5.67 8.24
N LEU A 2 0.18 6.18 7.79
CA LEU A 2 -1.15 5.70 8.16
C LEU A 2 -2.03 5.61 6.91
N ALA A 3 -2.80 4.53 6.79
CA ALA A 3 -3.93 4.43 5.87
C ALA A 3 -5.17 3.94 6.63
N PHE A 4 -6.36 4.39 6.25
CA PHE A 4 -7.59 3.94 6.90
C PHE A 4 -8.78 3.82 5.96
N ILE A 5 -9.79 3.04 6.36
CA ILE A 5 -11.13 3.00 5.78
C ILE A 5 -12.14 3.20 6.90
N LEU A 6 -13.02 4.20 6.72
CA LEU A 6 -14.21 4.38 7.52
C LEU A 6 -15.46 4.04 6.70
N LEU A 7 -16.19 3.02 7.14
CA LEU A 7 -17.48 2.63 6.58
C LEU A 7 -18.61 3.18 7.44
N ALA A 8 -19.56 3.87 6.84
CA ALA A 8 -20.71 4.42 7.55
C ALA A 8 -22.04 4.11 6.85
N SER A 9 -23.05 3.71 7.64
CA SER A 9 -24.41 3.46 7.15
C SER A 9 -25.14 4.74 6.78
N ARG A 10 -25.66 4.81 5.56
CA ARG A 10 -26.47 5.94 5.07
C ARG A 10 -27.96 5.78 5.37
N LEU A 11 -28.42 4.54 5.53
CA LEU A 11 -29.83 4.25 5.79
C LEU A 11 -30.18 4.19 7.28
N GLY A 12 -29.18 4.31 8.16
CA GLY A 12 -29.40 4.19 9.60
C GLY A 12 -29.82 2.77 9.98
N ARG A 13 -29.23 1.76 9.31
CA ARG A 13 -29.33 0.34 9.66
C ARG A 13 -27.93 -0.27 9.72
N PRO A 14 -27.71 -1.36 10.48
CA PRO A 14 -26.39 -2.02 10.52
C PRO A 14 -25.87 -2.32 9.11
N LEU A 15 -24.56 -2.13 8.89
CA LEU A 15 -23.90 -2.53 7.65
C LEU A 15 -23.85 -4.05 7.55
N ALA A 16 -23.98 -4.58 6.33
CA ALA A 16 -23.94 -6.02 6.11
C ALA A 16 -22.54 -6.57 6.42
N GLY A 17 -22.46 -7.72 7.07
CA GLY A 17 -21.18 -8.36 7.39
C GLY A 17 -20.32 -8.67 6.15
N SER A 18 -20.97 -8.91 4.99
CA SER A 18 -20.29 -9.08 3.71
C SER A 18 -19.54 -7.83 3.25
N ASP A 19 -20.10 -6.64 3.50
CA ASP A 19 -19.47 -5.37 3.12
C ASP A 19 -18.31 -5.04 4.05
N VAL A 20 -18.50 -5.28 5.35
CA VAL A 20 -17.47 -5.11 6.38
C VAL A 20 -16.29 -6.06 6.13
N ALA A 21 -16.55 -7.30 5.73
CA ALA A 21 -15.52 -8.31 5.48
C ALA A 21 -14.58 -7.92 4.32
N LYS A 22 -15.07 -7.17 3.31
CA LYS A 22 -14.22 -6.66 2.23
C LYS A 22 -13.11 -5.75 2.76
N CYS A 23 -13.39 -5.04 3.85
CA CYS A 23 -12.48 -4.04 4.38
C CYS A 23 -11.41 -4.59 5.33
N THR A 24 -11.42 -5.90 5.58
CA THR A 24 -10.48 -6.58 6.50
C THR A 24 -9.33 -7.28 5.77
N ARG A 25 -9.27 -7.20 4.44
CA ARG A 25 -8.46 -8.09 3.59
C ARG A 25 -7.63 -7.34 2.55
N TYR A 26 -7.05 -6.22 2.93
CA TYR A 26 -6.20 -5.45 2.02
C TYR A 26 -4.79 -5.99 2.01
N ASP A 27 -4.28 -6.17 0.79
CA ASP A 27 -2.91 -6.57 0.59
C ASP A 27 -1.96 -5.38 0.68
N MET A 28 -0.68 -5.73 0.68
CA MET A 28 0.45 -4.79 0.73
C MET A 28 0.51 -3.85 -0.47
N ALA A 29 -0.03 -4.27 -1.62
CA ALA A 29 -0.05 -3.44 -2.80
C ALA A 29 -0.97 -2.26 -2.52
N GLU A 30 -2.21 -2.50 -2.09
CA GLU A 30 -3.22 -1.45 -1.86
C GLU A 30 -2.84 -0.38 -0.83
N LEU A 31 -2.02 -0.72 0.18
CA LEU A 31 -1.63 0.21 1.25
C LEU A 31 -0.49 1.16 0.86
N ALA A 32 0.25 0.87 -0.21
CA ALA A 32 1.47 1.58 -0.59
C ALA A 32 2.57 1.59 0.50
N PHE A 33 2.46 0.77 1.55
CA PHE A 33 3.54 0.47 2.52
C PHE A 33 3.28 -0.86 3.25
N GLU A 34 4.31 -1.40 3.92
CA GLU A 34 4.17 -2.54 4.82
C GLU A 34 3.65 -2.11 6.19
N PRO A 35 2.42 -2.49 6.57
CA PRO A 35 1.89 -2.11 7.86
C PRO A 35 2.50 -2.97 8.96
N ASP A 36 2.98 -2.31 9.99
CA ASP A 36 3.58 -2.92 11.17
C ASP A 36 2.52 -3.14 12.28
N GLN A 37 1.41 -2.39 12.20
CA GLN A 37 0.27 -2.49 13.10
C GLN A 37 -1.06 -2.32 12.37
N TYR A 38 -2.10 -2.91 12.95
CA TYR A 38 -3.48 -2.86 12.46
C TYR A 38 -4.46 -2.51 13.58
N LEU A 39 -5.46 -1.69 13.24
CA LEU A 39 -6.53 -1.28 14.13
C LEU A 39 -7.89 -1.53 13.47
N GLY A 40 -8.72 -2.33 14.13
CA GLY A 40 -10.13 -2.52 13.81
C GLY A 40 -11.02 -1.97 14.92
N TRP A 41 -11.99 -1.13 14.56
CA TRP A 41 -12.93 -0.53 15.51
C TRP A 41 -14.34 -0.44 14.91
N HIS A 42 -15.38 -0.53 15.74
CA HIS A 42 -16.77 -0.35 15.28
C HIS A 42 -17.70 0.11 16.40
N THR A 43 -18.85 0.69 16.01
CA THR A 43 -19.92 1.02 16.96
C THR A 43 -20.69 -0.23 17.38
N LYS A 44 -21.34 -0.17 18.57
CA LYS A 44 -22.18 -1.26 19.09
C LYS A 44 -23.35 -1.64 18.19
N ASP A 45 -23.87 -0.70 17.41
CA ASP A 45 -24.98 -0.92 16.49
C ASP A 45 -24.54 -1.34 15.08
N HIS A 46 -23.22 -1.53 14.87
CA HIS A 46 -22.64 -1.98 13.62
C HIS A 46 -22.98 -1.08 12.42
N ARG A 47 -23.16 0.23 12.67
CA ARG A 47 -23.42 1.23 11.62
C ARG A 47 -22.17 1.97 11.18
N LEU A 48 -21.09 1.90 11.97
CA LEU A 48 -19.81 2.53 11.69
C LEU A 48 -18.70 1.52 11.96
N TYR A 49 -17.77 1.38 11.01
CA TYR A 49 -16.57 0.55 11.13
C TYR A 49 -15.36 1.35 10.68
N LEU A 50 -14.26 1.21 11.40
CA LEU A 50 -12.96 1.76 11.07
C LEU A 50 -11.95 0.63 10.96
N PHE A 51 -11.18 0.67 9.89
CA PHE A 51 -10.01 -0.17 9.66
C PHE A 51 -8.82 0.73 9.39
N ALA A 52 -7.70 0.52 10.06
CA ALA A 52 -6.52 1.34 9.86
C ALA A 52 -5.24 0.52 9.97
N TRP A 53 -4.24 0.97 9.22
CA TRP A 53 -2.93 0.36 9.07
C TRP A 53 -1.88 1.44 9.25
N GLN A 54 -0.85 1.18 10.05
CA GLN A 54 0.28 2.10 10.18
C GLN A 54 1.60 1.38 10.05
N ALA A 55 2.66 2.14 9.79
CA ALA A 55 4.04 1.66 9.70
C ALA A 55 5.03 2.72 10.18
N TYR A 56 6.16 2.29 10.75
CA TYR A 56 7.33 3.12 11.07
C TYR A 56 7.00 4.32 11.98
N THR A 57 6.52 4.04 13.20
CA THR A 57 6.07 5.06 14.17
C THR A 57 7.19 5.68 15.02
N GLU A 58 8.44 5.23 14.88
CA GLU A 58 9.57 5.70 15.70
C GLU A 58 10.43 6.80 15.04
N GLN A 59 10.36 6.97 13.72
CA GLN A 59 11.15 7.99 13.00
C GLN A 59 10.60 9.40 13.28
N GLY A 60 11.50 10.37 13.55
CA GLY A 60 11.13 11.73 13.92
C GLY A 60 10.43 11.86 15.28
N GLN A 61 10.45 10.85 16.17
CA GLN A 61 9.71 10.87 17.45
C GLN A 61 8.20 11.18 17.32
N ILE A 62 7.63 10.95 16.15
CA ILE A 62 6.21 11.22 15.84
C ILE A 62 5.28 10.32 16.65
N GLY A 63 5.75 9.12 17.02
CA GLY A 63 4.98 8.11 17.74
C GLY A 63 3.87 7.52 16.88
N SER A 64 2.94 6.82 17.53
CA SER A 64 1.80 6.19 16.85
C SER A 64 0.94 7.21 16.10
N HIS A 65 0.51 6.86 14.88
CA HIS A 65 -0.46 7.63 14.10
C HIS A 65 -1.89 7.51 14.64
N TRP A 66 -2.13 6.65 15.62
CA TRP A 66 -3.36 6.63 16.38
C TRP A 66 -3.13 6.67 17.89
N HIS A 67 -4.10 7.24 18.58
CA HIS A 67 -4.24 7.18 20.02
C HIS A 67 -5.63 6.62 20.37
N VAL A 68 -5.65 5.54 21.14
CA VAL A 68 -6.89 4.82 21.49
C VAL A 68 -7.01 4.74 23.00
N THR A 69 -8.09 5.29 23.54
CA THR A 69 -8.47 5.20 24.95
C THR A 69 -9.75 4.38 25.11
N HIS A 70 -10.24 4.25 26.36
CA HIS A 70 -11.53 3.61 26.60
C HIS A 70 -12.72 4.36 25.96
N ASN A 71 -12.59 5.68 25.78
CA ASN A 71 -13.68 6.55 25.36
C ASN A 71 -13.48 7.17 23.98
N ASP A 72 -12.23 7.33 23.53
CA ASP A 72 -11.89 8.13 22.37
C ASP A 72 -10.86 7.42 21.51
N LEU A 73 -10.96 7.65 20.21
CA LEU A 73 -10.04 7.17 19.20
C LEU A 73 -9.70 8.35 18.29
N VAL A 74 -8.41 8.62 18.13
CA VAL A 74 -7.89 9.67 17.25
C VAL A 74 -6.87 9.06 16.31
N LEU A 75 -7.06 9.25 15.02
CA LEU A 75 -6.13 8.88 13.95
C LEU A 75 -5.65 10.15 13.25
N PHE A 76 -4.38 10.13 12.88
CA PHE A 76 -3.71 11.26 12.27
C PHE A 76 -2.69 10.80 11.22
N SER A 77 -2.80 11.33 9.99
CA SER A 77 -1.80 11.14 8.93
C SER A 77 -1.31 12.47 8.36
N GLY A 78 -0.11 12.46 7.78
CA GLY A 78 0.55 13.65 7.24
C GLY A 78 1.37 14.40 8.28
N MET A 79 1.53 15.71 8.10
CA MET A 79 2.38 16.56 8.93
C MET A 79 1.62 17.79 9.43
N PRO A 80 1.22 17.82 10.71
CA PRO A 80 0.47 18.92 11.29
C PRO A 80 1.46 20.01 11.74
N ILE A 81 1.14 21.25 11.45
CA ILE A 81 1.93 22.41 11.88
C ILE A 81 1.05 23.26 12.79
N PRO A 82 1.06 23.07 14.12
CA PRO A 82 0.21 23.85 15.01
C PRO A 82 0.59 25.34 15.00
N TYR A 83 -0.42 26.20 14.95
CA TYR A 83 -0.21 27.66 14.91
C TYR A 83 0.13 28.30 16.26
N ASP A 84 -0.15 27.61 17.35
CA ASP A 84 -0.06 28.11 18.72
C ASP A 84 1.24 27.71 19.42
N ALA A 85 1.56 26.42 19.41
CA ALA A 85 2.72 25.85 20.08
C ALA A 85 3.21 24.58 19.37
N PRO A 86 4.53 24.37 19.25
CA PRO A 86 5.09 23.13 18.71
C PRO A 86 4.60 21.90 19.46
N LEU A 87 4.50 20.77 18.75
CA LEU A 87 4.26 19.48 19.38
C LEU A 87 5.49 19.07 20.20
N ALA A 88 5.25 18.54 21.40
CA ALA A 88 6.30 18.10 22.31
C ALA A 88 7.05 16.89 21.72
N PRO A 89 8.39 16.88 21.76
CA PRO A 89 9.17 15.73 21.35
C PRO A 89 8.92 14.53 22.28
N GLY A 90 8.95 13.32 21.74
CA GLY A 90 8.85 12.08 22.51
C GLY A 90 7.44 11.68 22.96
N VAL A 91 6.39 12.44 22.59
CA VAL A 91 4.97 12.06 22.78
C VAL A 91 4.33 11.93 21.42
N GLY A 92 3.52 10.89 21.20
CA GLY A 92 2.90 10.64 19.91
C GLY A 92 2.02 11.80 19.43
N TRP A 93 2.10 12.18 18.16
CA TRP A 93 1.28 13.28 17.62
C TRP A 93 -0.22 13.00 17.77
N ALA A 94 -0.66 11.76 17.55
CA ALA A 94 -2.06 11.39 17.74
C ALA A 94 -2.53 11.56 19.20
N GLU A 95 -1.64 11.32 20.18
CA GLU A 95 -1.91 11.53 21.60
C GLU A 95 -2.02 13.03 21.94
N GLN A 96 -1.06 13.84 21.48
CA GLN A 96 -1.09 15.29 21.70
C GLN A 96 -2.30 15.96 21.03
N LEU A 97 -2.69 15.48 19.85
CA LEU A 97 -3.89 15.94 19.18
C LEU A 97 -5.14 15.48 19.93
N ALA A 98 -5.17 14.27 20.49
CA ALA A 98 -6.28 13.81 21.32
C ALA A 98 -6.49 14.73 22.55
N ASP A 99 -5.42 15.15 23.22
CA ASP A 99 -5.50 16.09 24.34
C ASP A 99 -6.08 17.45 23.92
N ARG A 100 -5.64 17.99 22.78
CA ARG A 100 -6.16 19.26 22.22
C ARG A 100 -7.64 19.14 21.84
N ILE A 101 -8.03 17.99 21.26
CA ILE A 101 -9.41 17.70 20.87
C ILE A 101 -10.29 17.60 22.11
N ALA A 102 -9.82 16.92 23.17
CA ALA A 102 -10.54 16.81 24.44
C ALA A 102 -10.78 18.18 25.12
N ALA A 103 -9.87 19.14 24.92
CA ALA A 103 -10.01 20.50 25.41
C ALA A 103 -10.97 21.38 24.57
N SER A 104 -11.29 20.98 23.34
CA SER A 104 -12.13 21.74 22.40
C SER A 104 -13.00 20.81 21.54
N ASP A 105 -12.66 20.65 20.26
CA ASP A 105 -13.22 19.67 19.34
C ASP A 105 -12.31 19.48 18.11
N ALA A 106 -12.53 18.41 17.35
CA ALA A 106 -11.68 18.04 16.21
C ALA A 106 -11.62 19.09 15.09
N ASN A 107 -12.72 19.80 14.81
CA ASN A 107 -12.72 20.82 13.76
C ASN A 107 -12.04 22.10 14.21
N THR A 108 -12.20 22.49 15.48
CA THR A 108 -11.46 23.61 16.07
C THR A 108 -9.96 23.34 16.05
N VAL A 109 -9.53 22.13 16.45
CA VAL A 109 -8.11 21.75 16.39
C VAL A 109 -7.62 21.74 14.95
N ALA A 110 -8.34 21.14 14.00
CA ALA A 110 -7.93 21.13 12.60
C ALA A 110 -7.81 22.53 11.97
N ASN A 111 -8.61 23.52 12.42
CA ASN A 111 -8.46 24.93 12.02
C ASN A 111 -7.23 25.64 12.63
N GLN A 112 -6.64 25.05 13.66
CA GLN A 112 -5.44 25.55 14.35
C GLN A 112 -4.16 24.88 13.84
N LEU A 113 -4.28 23.99 12.85
CA LEU A 113 -3.16 23.29 12.22
C LEU A 113 -2.99 23.79 10.78
N GLY A 114 -1.75 24.15 10.45
CA GLY A 114 -1.27 24.19 9.07
C GLY A 114 -0.67 22.85 8.64
N GLY A 115 -0.02 22.85 7.48
CA GLY A 115 0.54 21.65 6.87
C GLY A 115 -0.52 20.82 6.13
N ALA A 116 -0.11 19.66 5.64
CA ALA A 116 -0.95 18.73 4.91
C ALA A 116 -1.22 17.52 5.80
N PHE A 117 -2.48 17.27 6.12
CA PHE A 117 -2.84 16.21 7.06
C PHE A 117 -4.28 15.71 6.91
N THR A 118 -4.52 14.50 7.40
CA THR A 118 -5.86 13.96 7.67
C THR A 118 -6.01 13.68 9.16
N LEU A 119 -7.21 13.95 9.69
CA LEU A 119 -7.57 13.77 11.09
C LEU A 119 -8.92 13.07 11.20
N LEU A 120 -8.96 11.98 11.95
CA LEU A 120 -10.18 11.27 12.29
C LEU A 120 -10.28 11.19 13.81
N SER A 121 -11.43 11.59 14.36
CA SER A 121 -11.72 11.50 15.80
C SER A 121 -13.08 10.85 15.98
N LEU A 122 -13.13 9.76 16.75
CA LEU A 122 -14.35 9.02 17.07
C LEU A 122 -14.45 8.86 18.59
N GLN A 123 -15.62 9.17 19.13
CA GLN A 123 -16.00 8.80 20.49
C GLN A 123 -16.52 7.36 20.53
N ARG A 124 -16.61 6.80 21.73
CA ARG A 124 -17.02 5.41 21.97
C ARG A 124 -18.40 5.06 21.41
N ASP A 125 -19.33 6.00 21.38
CA ASP A 125 -20.66 5.81 20.79
C ASP A 125 -20.65 5.91 19.26
N GLY A 126 -19.58 6.47 18.69
CA GLY A 126 -19.34 6.65 17.26
C GLY A 126 -19.64 8.03 16.74
N ASP A 127 -20.01 8.98 17.60
CA ASP A 127 -20.00 10.40 17.25
C ASP A 127 -18.58 10.83 16.94
N GLY A 128 -18.39 11.47 15.79
CA GLY A 128 -17.05 11.83 15.37
C GLY A 128 -16.97 12.62 14.07
N VAL A 129 -15.72 12.94 13.73
CA VAL A 129 -15.34 13.82 12.62
C VAL A 129 -14.25 13.14 11.81
N VAL A 130 -14.37 13.19 10.49
CA VAL A 130 -13.27 12.91 9.56
C VAL A 130 -13.02 14.16 8.75
N THR A 131 -11.78 14.66 8.76
CA THR A 131 -11.42 15.91 8.10
C THR A 131 -9.97 15.88 7.60
N SER A 132 -9.63 16.82 6.73
CA SER A 132 -8.28 17.09 6.23
C SER A 132 -7.88 18.54 6.47
N ASP A 133 -6.69 18.91 6.00
CA ASP A 133 -6.26 20.30 5.89
C ASP A 133 -7.18 21.12 4.97
N LEU A 134 -7.09 22.45 5.10
CA LEU A 134 -7.92 23.41 4.37
C LEU A 134 -7.39 23.72 2.96
N ALA A 135 -6.14 23.39 2.67
CA ALA A 135 -5.52 23.65 1.38
C ALA A 135 -5.74 22.52 0.38
N GLY A 136 -6.07 21.31 0.85
CA GLY A 136 -6.19 20.11 0.02
C GLY A 136 -4.87 19.36 -0.18
N GLY A 137 -3.88 19.59 0.68
CA GLY A 137 -2.56 18.94 0.60
C GLY A 137 -2.57 17.48 1.02
N ALA A 138 -3.57 17.02 1.79
CA ALA A 138 -3.79 15.62 2.14
C ALA A 138 -5.28 15.28 1.92
N PRO A 139 -5.70 14.96 0.68
CA PRO A 139 -7.09 14.77 0.34
C PRO A 139 -7.70 13.55 1.04
N LEU A 140 -8.99 13.67 1.40
CA LEU A 140 -9.84 12.53 1.71
C LEU A 140 -10.54 12.06 0.44
N TYR A 141 -10.63 10.76 0.26
CA TYR A 141 -11.33 10.12 -0.84
C TYR A 141 -12.59 9.45 -0.31
N TRP A 142 -13.64 9.43 -1.13
CA TRP A 142 -14.88 8.78 -0.76
C TRP A 142 -15.66 8.31 -1.98
N ASP A 143 -16.51 7.33 -1.74
CA ASP A 143 -17.58 6.89 -2.65
C ASP A 143 -18.76 6.39 -1.79
N ALA A 144 -19.96 6.40 -2.35
CA ALA A 144 -21.15 6.03 -1.64
C ALA A 144 -22.21 5.37 -2.54
N SER A 145 -22.68 4.20 -2.09
CA SER A 145 -23.91 3.59 -2.60
C SER A 145 -25.15 4.18 -1.91
N GLN A 146 -26.35 3.69 -2.25
CA GLN A 146 -27.56 4.05 -1.51
C GLN A 146 -27.50 3.65 -0.03
N GLU A 147 -26.68 2.66 0.32
CA GLU A 147 -26.69 2.03 1.65
C GLU A 147 -25.50 2.46 2.52
N MET A 148 -24.36 2.71 1.91
CA MET A 148 -23.08 2.86 2.58
C MET A 148 -22.29 4.03 2.03
N LEU A 149 -21.50 4.63 2.91
CA LEU A 149 -20.45 5.60 2.60
C LEU A 149 -19.11 5.00 2.98
N VAL A 150 -18.13 5.13 2.10
CA VAL A 150 -16.74 4.73 2.32
C VAL A 150 -15.89 5.99 2.30
N ILE A 151 -15.04 6.19 3.31
CA ILE A 151 -14.09 7.32 3.39
C ILE A 151 -12.70 6.78 3.69
N SER A 152 -11.68 7.30 3.02
CA SER A 152 -10.28 6.94 3.23
C SER A 152 -9.35 8.12 2.93
N ASN A 153 -8.11 8.08 3.41
CA ASN A 153 -7.01 8.91 2.90
C ASN A 153 -6.29 8.26 1.69
N ARG A 154 -6.88 7.21 1.10
CA ARG A 154 -6.40 6.51 -0.08
C ARG A 154 -7.52 6.27 -1.08
N ALA A 155 -7.37 6.75 -2.31
CA ALA A 155 -8.35 6.52 -3.37
C ALA A 155 -8.49 5.03 -3.70
N ASN A 156 -7.35 4.30 -3.79
CA ASN A 156 -7.32 2.86 -4.07
C ASN A 156 -8.17 2.08 -3.06
N LEU A 157 -8.01 2.36 -1.76
CA LEU A 157 -8.77 1.69 -0.70
C LEU A 157 -10.28 1.94 -0.82
N VAL A 158 -10.71 3.13 -1.24
CA VAL A 158 -12.14 3.39 -1.48
C VAL A 158 -12.66 2.53 -2.62
N ALA A 159 -11.95 2.50 -3.76
CA ALA A 159 -12.37 1.74 -4.92
C ALA A 159 -12.44 0.23 -4.62
N SER A 160 -11.45 -0.30 -3.91
CA SER A 160 -11.37 -1.72 -3.57
C SER A 160 -12.51 -2.23 -2.69
N VAL A 161 -13.23 -1.36 -1.96
CA VAL A 161 -14.43 -1.77 -1.19
C VAL A 161 -15.55 -2.25 -2.11
N TRP A 162 -15.63 -1.73 -3.33
CA TRP A 162 -16.71 -2.04 -4.26
C TRP A 162 -16.44 -3.27 -5.10
N GLU A 163 -15.17 -3.64 -5.25
CA GLU A 163 -14.73 -4.76 -6.06
C GLU A 163 -14.84 -6.11 -5.32
N GLN A 164 -14.75 -7.20 -6.10
CA GLN A 164 -14.63 -8.53 -5.52
C GLN A 164 -13.23 -8.71 -4.91
N PRO A 165 -13.07 -9.50 -3.84
CA PRO A 165 -11.74 -9.78 -3.28
C PRO A 165 -10.77 -10.30 -4.36
N GLY A 166 -9.67 -9.56 -4.58
CA GLY A 166 -8.64 -9.88 -5.58
C GLY A 166 -8.96 -9.42 -7.01
N ALA A 167 -10.04 -8.65 -7.23
CA ALA A 167 -10.27 -7.94 -8.49
C ALA A 167 -9.70 -6.51 -8.40
N PRO A 168 -8.98 -6.04 -9.43
CA PRO A 168 -8.41 -4.70 -9.43
C PRO A 168 -9.50 -3.62 -9.46
N PRO A 169 -9.28 -2.46 -8.80
CA PRO A 169 -10.09 -1.28 -8.99
C PRO A 169 -10.21 -0.88 -10.47
N VAL A 170 -11.41 -0.51 -10.90
CA VAL A 170 -11.61 0.00 -12.27
C VAL A 170 -10.96 1.37 -12.41
N ARG A 171 -9.94 1.46 -13.26
CA ARG A 171 -9.23 2.71 -13.55
C ARG A 171 -10.09 3.66 -14.38
N ASP A 172 -9.88 4.96 -14.16
CA ASP A 172 -10.54 6.04 -14.89
C ASP A 172 -9.49 7.03 -15.41
N TRP A 173 -9.54 7.34 -16.71
CA TRP A 173 -8.56 8.22 -17.35
C TRP A 173 -8.73 9.69 -16.94
N ARG A 174 -9.88 10.09 -16.41
CA ARG A 174 -10.22 11.49 -16.12
C ARG A 174 -9.37 12.12 -15.02
N GLY A 175 -8.86 11.34 -14.07
CA GLY A 175 -7.88 11.84 -13.11
C GLY A 175 -6.52 12.08 -13.79
N PRO A 176 -5.85 11.01 -14.28
CA PRO A 176 -4.50 11.08 -14.84
C PRO A 176 -4.34 11.99 -16.06
N ALA A 177 -5.41 12.23 -16.84
CA ALA A 177 -5.34 13.13 -17.98
C ALA A 177 -5.47 14.63 -17.62
N SER A 178 -5.88 14.97 -16.40
CA SER A 178 -5.91 16.35 -15.90
C SER A 178 -4.52 17.00 -15.85
N PRO A 179 -3.50 16.40 -15.20
CA PRO A 179 -2.15 16.97 -15.20
C PRO A 179 -1.54 17.02 -16.60
N ILE A 180 -1.85 16.06 -17.49
CA ILE A 180 -1.41 16.13 -18.89
C ILE A 180 -2.04 17.33 -19.61
N PHE A 181 -3.32 17.64 -19.36
CA PHE A 181 -4.01 18.74 -20.03
C PHE A 181 -3.62 20.12 -19.48
N ALA A 182 -3.64 20.28 -18.15
CA ALA A 182 -3.55 21.58 -17.49
C ALA A 182 -2.27 21.76 -16.66
N GLN A 183 -1.40 20.76 -16.57
CA GLN A 183 -0.26 20.70 -15.64
C GLN A 183 -0.67 20.75 -14.16
N GLU A 184 -1.97 20.56 -13.86
CA GLU A 184 -2.59 20.60 -12.54
C GLU A 184 -3.78 19.62 -12.48
N ILE A 185 -4.19 19.23 -11.27
CA ILE A 185 -5.34 18.34 -11.05
C ILE A 185 -6.55 19.19 -10.70
N PHE A 186 -7.50 19.44 -11.61
CA PHE A 186 -8.68 20.24 -11.28
C PHE A 186 -9.93 19.37 -11.11
N GLY A 187 -10.82 19.80 -10.21
CA GLY A 187 -12.05 19.07 -9.91
C GLY A 187 -11.88 18.02 -8.83
N ALA A 188 -12.83 17.10 -8.73
CA ALA A 188 -12.91 16.07 -7.70
C ALA A 188 -12.61 14.66 -8.24
N GLU A 189 -12.27 14.57 -9.51
CA GLU A 189 -11.95 13.35 -10.25
C GLU A 189 -10.69 12.67 -9.71
N THR A 190 -10.67 11.34 -9.79
CA THR A 190 -9.52 10.51 -9.44
C THR A 190 -9.18 9.58 -10.60
N GLY A 191 -8.05 8.87 -10.51
CA GLY A 191 -7.70 7.80 -11.46
C GLY A 191 -8.51 6.52 -11.33
N LEU A 192 -9.61 6.56 -10.57
CA LEU A 192 -10.45 5.42 -10.24
C LEU A 192 -11.91 5.75 -10.50
N LYS A 193 -12.64 4.74 -10.97
CA LYS A 193 -14.06 4.86 -11.27
C LYS A 193 -14.87 5.08 -9.98
N ASP A 194 -15.81 6.02 -10.03
CA ASP A 194 -16.76 6.37 -8.97
C ASP A 194 -16.12 6.87 -7.64
N VAL A 195 -14.80 6.96 -7.54
CA VAL A 195 -14.10 7.53 -6.39
C VAL A 195 -13.86 9.02 -6.58
N VAL A 196 -14.20 9.79 -5.55
CA VAL A 196 -14.15 11.26 -5.56
C VAL A 196 -13.23 11.77 -4.46
N ALA A 197 -12.37 12.74 -4.79
CA ALA A 197 -11.59 13.49 -3.80
C ALA A 197 -12.46 14.59 -3.18
N ALA A 198 -12.56 14.60 -1.85
CA ALA A 198 -13.31 15.59 -1.10
C ALA A 198 -12.70 16.99 -1.27
N GLU A 199 -13.55 17.99 -1.55
CA GLU A 199 -13.14 19.39 -1.68
C GLU A 199 -12.31 19.87 -0.47
N PRO A 200 -11.34 20.78 -0.65
CA PRO A 200 -10.59 21.34 0.48
C PRO A 200 -11.52 21.90 1.57
N GLY A 201 -11.19 21.59 2.82
CA GLY A 201 -12.03 21.94 3.97
C GLY A 201 -13.32 21.12 4.11
N ALA A 202 -13.60 20.17 3.22
CA ALA A 202 -14.69 19.22 3.43
C ALA A 202 -14.41 18.32 4.64
N TRP A 203 -15.47 17.99 5.37
CA TRP A 203 -15.41 17.09 6.51
C TRP A 203 -16.72 16.34 6.71
N TRP A 204 -16.61 15.14 7.25
CA TRP A 204 -17.75 14.27 7.53
C TRP A 204 -18.06 14.28 9.02
N SER A 205 -19.30 14.60 9.36
CA SER A 205 -19.86 14.26 10.67
C SER A 205 -20.45 12.86 10.58
N VAL A 206 -19.96 11.95 11.42
CA VAL A 206 -20.49 10.59 11.58
C VAL A 206 -20.99 10.43 13.02
N GLY A 207 -21.87 9.45 13.27
CA GLY A 207 -22.44 9.34 14.61
C GLY A 207 -23.34 8.17 14.88
N TYR A 208 -23.53 7.91 16.18
CA TYR A 208 -24.44 6.89 16.68
C TYR A 208 -25.87 7.18 16.21
N GLN A 209 -26.46 6.26 15.44
CA GLN A 209 -27.78 6.43 14.83
C GLN A 209 -27.97 7.66 13.91
N LYS A 210 -26.90 8.38 13.56
CA LYS A 210 -26.94 9.53 12.66
C LYS A 210 -26.53 9.11 11.26
N ARG A 211 -27.14 9.74 10.24
CA ARG A 211 -26.65 9.60 8.87
C ARG A 211 -25.37 10.43 8.73
N PRO A 212 -24.35 9.95 8.02
CA PRO A 212 -23.19 10.75 7.68
C PRO A 212 -23.60 12.04 6.97
N VAL A 213 -23.03 13.16 7.38
CA VAL A 213 -23.28 14.47 6.77
C VAL A 213 -21.96 15.07 6.34
N LEU A 214 -21.82 15.28 5.03
CA LEU A 214 -20.75 16.08 4.46
C LEU A 214 -21.01 17.54 4.75
N ARG A 215 -20.00 18.23 5.27
CA ARG A 215 -20.00 19.66 5.56
C ARG A 215 -18.71 20.26 5.02
N THR A 216 -18.70 21.58 4.93
CA THR A 216 -17.50 22.34 4.58
C THR A 216 -17.11 23.19 5.76
N ARG A 217 -15.82 23.20 6.08
CA ARG A 217 -15.21 24.09 7.04
C ARG A 217 -14.64 25.27 6.27
N SER A 218 -15.06 26.46 6.64
CA SER A 218 -14.36 27.69 6.28
C SER A 218 -13.67 28.21 7.53
N VAL A 219 -12.50 28.79 7.35
CA VAL A 219 -11.92 29.65 8.38
C VAL A 219 -12.43 31.04 8.12
N GLU A 220 -13.07 31.64 9.12
CA GLU A 220 -13.43 33.05 9.10
C GLU A 220 -12.14 33.85 9.22
N GLN A 221 -11.50 34.08 8.08
CA GLN A 221 -10.30 34.88 7.97
C GLN A 221 -10.70 36.35 7.95
N THR A 222 -10.20 37.14 8.89
CA THR A 222 -10.38 38.59 8.84
C THR A 222 -9.60 39.11 7.65
N ARG A 223 -10.30 39.48 6.58
CA ARG A 223 -9.67 40.12 5.41
C ARG A 223 -8.96 41.40 5.88
N PRO A 224 -7.65 41.55 5.66
CA PRO A 224 -6.95 42.78 6.00
C PRO A 224 -7.58 43.99 5.31
N GLU A 225 -7.73 45.11 6.03
CA GLU A 225 -8.34 46.32 5.47
C GLU A 225 -7.38 47.14 4.59
N THR A 226 -6.08 46.87 4.68
CA THR A 226 -5.03 47.59 3.94
C THR A 226 -3.99 46.62 3.38
N SER A 227 -3.31 47.04 2.32
CA SER A 227 -2.20 46.28 1.71
C SER A 227 -1.05 46.06 2.67
N GLU A 228 -0.76 47.03 3.55
CA GLU A 228 0.25 46.90 4.60
C GLU A 228 -0.14 45.82 5.62
N ALA A 229 -1.39 45.80 6.08
CA ALA A 229 -1.88 44.76 6.98
C ALA A 229 -1.89 43.37 6.31
N ALA A 230 -2.13 43.31 4.99
CA ALA A 230 -2.02 42.07 4.22
C ALA A 230 -0.57 41.58 4.16
N ILE A 231 0.39 42.45 3.82
CA ILE A 231 1.82 42.11 3.81
C ILE A 231 2.29 41.66 5.21
N ASP A 232 1.88 42.34 6.27
CA ASP A 232 2.19 41.97 7.65
C ASP A 232 1.62 40.59 8.01
N THR A 233 0.41 40.28 7.56
CA THR A 233 -0.23 38.97 7.76
C THR A 233 0.57 37.87 7.06
N ILE A 234 1.00 38.11 5.81
CA ILE A 234 1.82 37.16 5.03
C ILE A 234 3.17 36.92 5.72
N GLU A 235 3.88 37.99 6.07
CA GLU A 235 5.17 37.90 6.76
C GLU A 235 5.04 37.15 8.10
N HIS A 236 4.04 37.50 8.91
CA HIS A 236 3.79 36.86 10.19
C HIS A 236 3.51 35.36 10.03
N SER A 237 2.67 35.00 9.06
CA SER A 237 2.31 33.62 8.79
C SER A 237 3.52 32.78 8.36
N LEU A 238 4.37 33.30 7.46
CA LEU A 238 5.58 32.60 7.02
C LEU A 238 6.58 32.41 8.16
N ARG A 239 6.83 33.45 8.98
CA ARG A 239 7.70 33.33 10.17
C ARG A 239 7.17 32.29 11.15
N ARG A 240 5.86 32.28 11.41
CA ARG A 240 5.21 31.29 12.26
C ARG A 240 5.40 29.87 11.73
N SER A 241 5.15 29.65 10.44
CA SER A 241 5.34 28.34 9.79
C SER A 241 6.79 27.89 9.88
N LEU A 242 7.75 28.75 9.51
CA LEU A 242 9.19 28.42 9.56
C LEU A 242 9.67 28.09 10.98
N ARG A 243 9.24 28.83 12.00
CA ARG A 243 9.54 28.49 13.41
C ARG A 243 8.99 27.13 13.81
N SER A 244 7.76 26.85 13.40
CA SER A 244 7.08 25.59 13.73
C SER A 244 7.75 24.40 13.03
N ILE A 245 8.10 24.58 11.75
CA ILE A 245 8.82 23.58 10.95
C ILE A 245 10.21 23.31 11.52
N ALA A 246 10.98 24.36 11.83
CA ALA A 246 12.31 24.21 12.42
C ALA A 246 12.30 23.65 13.86
N ALA A 247 11.13 23.59 14.50
CA ALA A 247 10.93 22.97 15.80
C ALA A 247 10.47 21.50 15.69
N LEU A 248 10.21 20.99 14.49
CA LEU A 248 9.81 19.61 14.30
C LEU A 248 10.93 18.65 14.75
N PRO A 249 10.57 17.49 15.29
CA PRO A 249 11.51 16.51 15.85
C PRO A 249 12.29 15.69 14.80
N TYR A 250 12.62 16.26 13.65
CA TYR A 250 13.42 15.61 12.60
C TYR A 250 14.92 15.92 12.74
N GLN A 251 15.77 14.97 12.35
CA GLN A 251 17.23 15.14 12.40
C GLN A 251 17.72 16.18 11.40
N GLN A 252 17.08 16.28 10.24
CA GLN A 252 17.45 17.21 9.19
C GLN A 252 16.27 18.07 8.77
N HIS A 253 16.55 19.35 8.55
CA HIS A 253 15.62 20.28 7.89
C HIS A 253 16.36 20.88 6.70
N ARG A 254 15.72 20.93 5.53
CA ARG A 254 16.31 21.45 4.30
C ARG A 254 15.39 22.47 3.64
N LEU A 255 15.94 23.61 3.22
CA LEU A 255 15.28 24.55 2.32
C LEU A 255 15.87 24.37 0.92
N ALA A 256 15.03 24.02 -0.06
CA ALA A 256 15.42 24.00 -1.46
C ALA A 256 15.45 25.42 -2.03
N LEU A 257 16.57 25.80 -2.64
CA LEU A 257 16.78 27.06 -3.32
C LEU A 257 16.80 26.84 -4.83
N ASP A 258 15.95 27.58 -5.53
CA ASP A 258 15.81 27.60 -6.99
C ASP A 258 16.34 28.90 -7.62
N GLY A 259 16.84 29.82 -6.80
CA GLY A 259 17.26 31.17 -7.22
C GLY A 259 16.10 32.14 -7.50
N GLY A 260 14.86 31.65 -7.44
CA GLY A 260 13.63 32.41 -7.58
C GLY A 260 13.30 33.25 -6.34
N LYS A 261 12.21 34.02 -6.44
CA LYS A 261 11.77 34.97 -5.41
C LYS A 261 11.25 34.27 -4.15
N ALA A 262 10.55 33.15 -4.32
CA ALA A 262 9.91 32.43 -3.23
C ALA A 262 10.90 31.76 -2.27
N SER A 263 11.76 30.88 -2.78
CA SER A 263 12.80 30.23 -1.99
C SER A 263 13.72 31.25 -1.31
N ARG A 264 14.02 32.36 -1.98
CA ARG A 264 14.76 33.50 -1.42
C ARG A 264 14.05 34.19 -0.27
N LEU A 265 12.74 34.41 -0.35
CA LEU A 265 11.98 35.01 0.74
C LEU A 265 11.98 34.11 1.97
N LEU A 266 11.82 32.78 1.79
CA LEU A 266 11.95 31.82 2.89
C LEU A 266 13.35 31.84 3.51
N LEU A 267 14.40 31.90 2.67
CA LEU A 267 15.79 32.03 3.13
C LEU A 267 16.00 33.28 3.99
N ALA A 268 15.51 34.42 3.51
CA ALA A 268 15.60 35.70 4.19
C ALA A 268 14.91 35.67 5.57
N LEU A 269 13.72 35.08 5.64
CA LEU A 269 12.98 34.94 6.89
C LEU A 269 13.64 33.95 7.85
N LEU A 270 14.20 32.83 7.36
CA LEU A 270 15.00 31.91 8.18
C LEU A 270 16.24 32.59 8.76
N ALA A 271 16.93 33.41 7.96
CA ALA A 271 18.08 34.19 8.41
C ALA A 271 17.66 35.20 9.49
N ALA A 272 16.57 35.94 9.27
CA ALA A 272 16.05 36.93 10.21
C ALA A 272 15.54 36.32 11.52
N GLU A 273 15.02 35.09 11.50
CA GLU A 273 14.61 34.34 12.70
C GLU A 273 15.79 33.60 13.38
N GLY A 274 17.00 33.65 12.82
CA GLY A 274 18.18 32.94 13.34
C GLY A 274 18.09 31.41 13.21
N LEU A 275 17.28 30.91 12.27
CA LEU A 275 16.98 29.48 12.10
C LEU A 275 17.93 28.75 11.14
N LEU A 276 18.83 29.46 10.45
CA LEU A 276 19.76 28.83 9.49
C LEU A 276 20.64 27.74 10.13
N SER A 277 20.99 27.87 11.41
CA SER A 277 21.75 26.83 12.13
C SER A 277 21.01 25.47 12.24
N ARG A 278 19.70 25.45 12.01
CA ARG A 278 18.86 24.25 12.06
C ARG A 278 18.38 23.80 10.68
N VAL A 279 18.57 24.61 9.64
CA VAL A 279 18.05 24.36 8.29
C VAL A 279 19.20 24.41 7.28
N ALA A 280 19.52 23.26 6.69
CA ALA A 280 20.48 23.17 5.60
C ALA A 280 19.89 23.76 4.30
N LEU A 281 20.75 24.37 3.49
CA LEU A 281 20.35 24.91 2.19
C LEU A 281 20.74 23.92 1.10
N THR A 282 19.84 23.64 0.18
CA THR A 282 20.08 22.74 -0.95
C THR A 282 19.72 23.38 -2.28
N ALA A 283 20.37 23.00 -3.37
CA ALA A 283 19.94 23.32 -4.73
C ALA A 283 20.06 22.07 -5.60
N THR A 284 19.11 21.87 -6.52
CA THR A 284 19.04 20.66 -7.36
C THR A 284 19.20 21.00 -8.83
N GLY A 285 20.30 20.57 -9.45
CA GLY A 285 20.61 20.85 -10.86
C GLY A 285 22.10 20.84 -11.18
N ASP A 286 22.45 21.13 -12.43
CA ASP A 286 23.84 21.33 -12.84
C ASP A 286 24.41 22.62 -12.20
N PRO A 287 25.65 22.61 -11.68
CA PRO A 287 26.31 23.81 -11.15
C PRO A 287 26.34 25.02 -12.10
N ASP A 288 26.25 24.78 -13.41
CA ASP A 288 26.25 25.83 -14.43
C ASP A 288 24.85 26.41 -14.72
N GLU A 289 23.77 25.82 -14.18
CA GLU A 289 22.41 26.35 -14.32
C GLU A 289 22.27 27.73 -13.63
N PRO A 290 21.66 28.73 -14.27
CA PRO A 290 21.48 30.06 -13.68
C PRO A 290 20.81 30.04 -12.29
N GLY A 291 19.79 29.19 -12.12
CA GLY A 291 19.10 29.02 -10.83
C GLY A 291 20.03 28.51 -9.72
N VAL A 292 20.91 27.56 -10.03
CA VAL A 292 21.88 26.98 -9.08
C VAL A 292 22.99 28.00 -8.72
N GLN A 293 23.47 28.75 -9.70
CA GLN A 293 24.45 29.83 -9.47
C GLN A 293 23.89 30.93 -8.57
N ILE A 294 22.64 31.34 -8.81
CA ILE A 294 21.94 32.32 -7.96
C ILE A 294 21.70 31.75 -6.56
N ALA A 295 21.30 30.48 -6.44
CA ALA A 295 21.16 29.82 -5.14
C ALA A 295 22.48 29.80 -4.35
N ALA A 296 23.62 29.56 -5.02
CA ALA A 296 24.95 29.62 -4.40
C ALA A 296 25.29 31.03 -3.90
N GLU A 297 25.04 32.07 -4.71
CA GLU A 297 25.27 33.45 -4.29
C GLU A 297 24.37 33.86 -3.11
N LEU A 298 23.11 33.40 -3.09
CA LEU A 298 22.19 33.61 -1.97
C LEU A 298 22.71 32.97 -0.68
N ALA A 299 23.16 31.72 -0.74
CA ALA A 299 23.71 30.99 0.40
C ALA A 299 24.99 31.65 0.94
N ASP A 300 25.89 32.06 0.05
CA ASP A 300 27.11 32.80 0.40
C ASP A 300 26.79 34.15 1.07
N ARG A 301 25.77 34.87 0.59
CA ARG A 301 25.39 36.18 1.15
C ARG A 301 24.88 36.08 2.58
N VAL A 302 24.15 35.02 2.92
CA VAL A 302 23.70 34.76 4.29
C VAL A 302 24.76 34.03 5.13
N GLY A 303 25.92 33.68 4.55
CA GLY A 303 27.03 33.04 5.23
C GLY A 303 26.75 31.58 5.61
N HIS A 304 25.98 30.85 4.80
CA HIS A 304 25.61 29.47 5.07
C HIS A 304 25.97 28.55 3.88
N PRO A 305 26.49 27.32 4.11
CA PRO A 305 26.80 26.41 3.02
C PRO A 305 25.56 25.99 2.23
N LEU A 306 25.73 25.86 0.91
CA LEU A 306 24.79 25.24 -0.01
C LEU A 306 25.25 23.82 -0.35
N LEU A 307 24.34 22.85 -0.22
CA LEU A 307 24.56 21.49 -0.68
C LEU A 307 23.95 21.33 -2.08
N LEU A 308 24.78 20.94 -3.05
CA LEU A 308 24.31 20.65 -4.40
C LEU A 308 23.85 19.19 -4.48
N GLU A 309 22.61 19.01 -4.91
CA GLU A 309 22.00 17.71 -5.19
C GLU A 309 21.94 17.52 -6.71
N ALA A 310 22.49 16.42 -7.22
CA ALA A 310 22.47 16.13 -8.65
C ALA A 310 21.09 15.60 -9.09
N ARG A 311 20.64 15.96 -10.30
CA ARG A 311 19.47 15.34 -10.97
C ARG A 311 19.84 14.01 -11.66
N THR A 312 20.71 13.23 -11.03
CA THR A 312 21.22 11.98 -11.61
C THR A 312 20.29 10.85 -11.23
N LEU A 313 19.44 10.48 -12.19
CA LEU A 313 18.82 9.17 -12.29
C LEU A 313 19.59 8.45 -13.39
N ASP A 314 20.85 8.13 -13.10
CA ASP A 314 21.78 7.58 -14.09
C ASP A 314 21.45 6.12 -14.44
N ASP A 315 20.64 5.46 -13.60
CA ASP A 315 20.14 4.10 -13.79
C ASP A 315 18.65 4.13 -14.22
N PRO A 316 18.33 3.77 -15.47
CA PRO A 316 16.96 3.64 -15.95
C PRO A 316 16.09 2.71 -15.11
N SER A 317 16.68 1.66 -14.50
CA SER A 317 15.94 0.70 -13.70
C SER A 317 15.51 1.28 -12.35
N GLU A 318 16.39 2.02 -11.68
CA GLU A 318 16.07 2.73 -10.44
C GLU A 318 15.01 3.82 -10.69
N PHE A 319 15.12 4.53 -11.81
CA PHE A 319 14.14 5.53 -12.20
C PHE A 319 12.75 4.94 -12.45
N GLU A 320 12.67 3.89 -13.25
CA GLU A 320 11.42 3.21 -13.57
C GLU A 320 10.72 2.74 -12.30
N GLN A 321 11.49 2.16 -11.39
CA GLN A 321 11.04 1.71 -10.09
C GLN A 321 10.46 2.86 -9.25
N GLN A 322 11.17 3.98 -9.14
CA GLN A 322 10.70 5.16 -8.40
C GLN A 322 9.39 5.75 -8.97
N ILE A 323 9.27 5.80 -10.30
CA ILE A 323 8.03 6.27 -10.94
C ILE A 323 6.88 5.30 -10.69
N ARG A 324 7.12 3.98 -10.72
CA ARG A 324 6.10 2.98 -10.40
C ARG A 324 5.54 3.16 -8.98
N ILE A 325 6.42 3.35 -7.98
CA ILE A 325 5.99 3.61 -6.59
C ILE A 325 5.16 4.89 -6.51
N HIS A 326 5.63 5.97 -7.14
CA HIS A 326 4.93 7.25 -7.12
C HIS A 326 3.57 7.18 -7.81
N ALA A 327 3.53 6.71 -9.06
CA ALA A 327 2.28 6.53 -9.80
C ALA A 327 1.27 5.72 -8.98
N PHE A 328 1.73 4.70 -8.24
CA PHE A 328 0.88 3.94 -7.35
C PHE A 328 0.38 4.72 -6.14
N GLN A 329 1.27 5.38 -5.39
CA GLN A 329 0.93 6.18 -4.20
C GLN A 329 -0.05 7.31 -4.53
N THR A 330 0.05 7.85 -5.74
CA THR A 330 -0.75 8.96 -6.22
C THR A 330 -2.01 8.52 -6.97
N SER A 331 -2.26 7.22 -7.12
CA SER A 331 -3.32 6.69 -7.99
C SER A 331 -3.30 7.28 -9.41
N GLY A 332 -2.09 7.50 -9.94
CA GLY A 332 -1.83 8.01 -11.28
C GLY A 332 -2.06 9.50 -11.48
N VAL A 333 -2.38 10.27 -10.43
CA VAL A 333 -2.65 11.71 -10.56
C VAL A 333 -1.45 12.61 -10.22
N GLY A 334 -0.38 12.05 -9.67
CA GLY A 334 0.83 12.81 -9.33
C GLY A 334 1.85 12.87 -10.46
N SER A 335 2.52 14.03 -10.59
CA SER A 335 3.55 14.26 -11.60
C SER A 335 4.91 13.71 -11.15
N PRO A 336 5.49 12.73 -11.87
CA PRO A 336 6.82 12.20 -11.55
C PRO A 336 7.95 13.23 -11.74
N TRP A 337 7.70 14.34 -12.43
CA TRP A 337 8.63 15.47 -12.53
C TRP A 337 9.11 15.97 -11.16
N THR A 338 8.26 15.85 -10.15
CA THR A 338 8.54 16.28 -8.78
C THR A 338 9.39 15.28 -7.97
N LEU A 339 9.72 14.11 -8.52
CA LEU A 339 10.48 13.03 -7.83
C LEU A 339 11.99 13.19 -7.87
N ALA A 340 12.55 14.01 -8.77
CA ALA A 340 13.97 14.02 -9.16
C ALA A 340 14.95 13.93 -7.96
N GLY A 341 15.44 12.72 -7.67
CA GLY A 341 16.47 12.42 -6.65
C GLY A 341 15.99 12.34 -5.19
N ARG A 342 14.68 12.22 -4.93
CA ARG A 342 14.09 12.49 -3.59
C ARG A 342 13.81 11.26 -2.72
N LEU A 343 14.17 10.06 -3.16
CA LEU A 343 13.97 8.81 -2.43
C LEU A 343 15.32 8.29 -1.93
N GLY A 344 15.60 8.39 -0.62
CA GLY A 344 16.84 7.85 -0.04
C GLY A 344 17.27 8.37 1.33
N SER A 345 16.66 9.45 1.86
CA SER A 345 17.08 10.06 3.14
C SER A 345 16.03 9.90 4.23
N THR A 346 16.17 8.91 5.10
CA THR A 346 15.32 8.75 6.30
C THR A 346 15.55 9.89 7.31
N ASP A 347 14.48 10.43 7.90
CA ASP A 347 14.51 11.45 8.98
C ASP A 347 14.87 12.89 8.53
N LEU A 348 14.18 13.37 7.48
CA LEU A 348 14.34 14.70 6.89
C LEU A 348 12.99 15.40 6.71
N VAL A 349 12.94 16.71 7.01
CA VAL A 349 11.88 17.62 6.55
C VAL A 349 12.41 18.59 5.49
N ARG A 350 11.67 18.71 4.39
CA ARG A 350 11.90 19.69 3.32
C ARG A 350 10.92 20.85 3.44
N ILE A 351 11.46 22.05 3.32
CA ILE A 351 10.74 23.31 3.20
C ILE A 351 10.71 23.64 1.72
N GLU A 352 9.56 23.44 1.10
CA GLU A 352 9.38 23.66 -0.33
C GLU A 352 8.77 25.06 -0.57
N SER A 353 9.30 25.76 -1.58
CA SER A 353 8.72 27.00 -2.09
C SER A 353 7.67 26.75 -3.16
N ASP A 354 7.49 25.49 -3.59
CA ASP A 354 6.40 25.08 -4.47
C ASP A 354 5.05 25.50 -3.84
N ALA A 355 4.14 26.05 -4.63
CA ALA A 355 2.95 26.86 -4.25
C ALA A 355 3.16 28.39 -4.09
N ALA A 356 4.39 28.89 -4.05
CA ALA A 356 4.64 30.34 -4.01
C ALA A 356 4.44 31.06 -5.36
N GLY A 357 4.31 30.32 -6.47
CA GLY A 357 3.98 30.88 -7.78
C GLY A 357 2.62 31.61 -7.80
N LEU A 358 1.86 31.59 -6.71
CA LEU A 358 0.63 32.35 -6.51
C LEU A 358 0.82 33.57 -5.58
N LEU A 359 1.93 33.63 -4.84
CA LEU A 359 2.35 34.75 -3.96
C LEU A 359 3.34 35.70 -4.61
N VAL A 360 4.15 35.16 -5.53
CA VAL A 360 5.00 35.93 -6.44
C VAL A 360 4.66 35.48 -7.85
N PRO A 361 3.48 35.85 -8.35
CA PRO A 361 2.97 35.24 -9.54
C PRO A 361 3.78 35.69 -10.76
N THR A 362 4.16 34.69 -11.56
CA THR A 362 4.74 34.94 -12.87
C THR A 362 3.71 35.69 -13.72
N ALA A 363 4.16 36.41 -14.76
CA ALA A 363 3.25 37.08 -15.69
C ALA A 363 2.14 36.14 -16.24
N ARG A 364 2.43 34.83 -16.35
CA ARG A 364 1.49 33.76 -16.72
C ARG A 364 0.40 33.55 -15.66
N ASN A 365 0.78 33.41 -14.39
CA ASN A 365 -0.16 33.20 -13.27
C ASN A 365 -1.01 34.45 -13.01
N LEU A 366 -0.44 35.63 -13.21
CA LEU A 366 -1.14 36.92 -13.15
C LEU A 366 -2.13 37.11 -14.28
N THR A 367 -1.80 36.68 -15.51
CA THR A 367 -2.74 36.75 -16.64
C THR A 367 -3.95 35.83 -16.39
N LEU A 368 -3.72 34.62 -15.86
CA LEU A 368 -4.77 33.68 -15.48
C LEU A 368 -5.68 34.20 -14.34
N LEU A 369 -5.10 34.90 -13.36
CA LEU A 369 -5.84 35.49 -12.22
C LEU A 369 -6.54 36.82 -12.57
N ALA A 370 -6.00 37.62 -13.49
CA ALA A 370 -6.43 39.01 -13.71
C ALA A 370 -7.27 39.23 -14.98
N SER A 371 -7.08 38.46 -16.05
CA SER A 371 -7.69 38.83 -17.34
C SER A 371 -9.13 38.36 -17.50
N GLY A 372 -9.54 37.30 -16.78
CA GLY A 372 -10.79 36.62 -17.11
C GLY A 372 -10.87 36.17 -18.58
N ASP A 373 -9.77 36.23 -19.33
CA ASP A 373 -9.66 35.80 -20.71
C ASP A 373 -9.44 34.29 -20.74
N THR A 374 -9.78 33.67 -21.86
CA THR A 374 -9.84 32.21 -21.94
C THR A 374 -8.46 31.59 -21.65
N LEU A 375 -8.43 30.51 -20.87
CA LEU A 375 -7.23 29.69 -20.62
C LEU A 375 -6.45 29.39 -21.92
N ARG A 376 -7.17 29.27 -23.05
CA ARG A 376 -6.63 29.13 -24.40
C ARG A 376 -5.79 30.32 -24.87
N GLU A 377 -6.18 31.55 -24.58
CA GLU A 377 -5.41 32.75 -24.92
C GLU A 377 -4.20 32.93 -23.98
N ALA A 378 -4.33 32.57 -22.71
CA ALA A 378 -3.21 32.55 -21.76
C ALA A 378 -2.17 31.45 -22.07
N MET A 379 -2.61 30.28 -22.56
CA MET A 379 -1.74 29.21 -23.06
C MET A 379 -1.15 29.52 -24.44
N ALA A 380 -1.84 30.31 -25.27
CA ALA A 380 -1.38 30.68 -26.61
C ALA A 380 -0.44 31.90 -26.65
N THR A 381 -0.46 32.78 -25.63
CA THR A 381 0.29 34.05 -25.62
C THR A 381 1.75 33.90 -25.15
N SER A 382 2.14 32.75 -24.58
CA SER A 382 3.50 32.50 -24.06
C SER A 382 4.48 31.89 -25.07
N GLY A 383 4.03 31.49 -26.27
CA GLY A 383 4.89 30.78 -27.23
C GLY A 383 5.46 29.44 -26.71
N SER A 384 4.96 28.95 -25.57
CA SER A 384 5.36 27.70 -24.92
C SER A 384 4.59 26.51 -25.49
N PHE A 385 5.15 25.31 -25.36
CA PHE A 385 4.49 24.05 -25.68
C PHE A 385 3.11 23.94 -24.99
N ASP A 386 2.09 23.46 -25.73
CA ASP A 386 0.71 23.24 -25.24
C ASP A 386 0.50 21.75 -24.94
N PRO A 387 0.44 21.35 -23.65
CA PRO A 387 0.27 19.95 -23.26
C PRO A 387 -1.03 19.33 -23.76
N GLY A 388 -2.09 20.11 -23.94
CA GLY A 388 -3.38 19.60 -24.43
C GLY A 388 -3.31 18.99 -25.84
N GLN A 389 -2.27 19.29 -26.61
CA GLN A 389 -2.07 18.77 -27.96
C GLN A 389 -1.60 17.30 -27.99
N VAL A 390 -1.10 16.76 -26.87
CA VAL A 390 -0.75 15.33 -26.79
C VAL A 390 -1.96 14.44 -26.53
N LEU A 391 -3.08 15.01 -26.10
CA LEU A 391 -4.32 14.27 -25.85
C LEU A 391 -5.16 14.20 -27.11
N ARG A 392 -5.86 13.07 -27.32
CA ARG A 392 -6.80 12.95 -28.44
C ARG A 392 -7.92 13.99 -28.31
N THR A 393 -8.38 14.49 -29.45
CA THR A 393 -9.38 15.58 -29.52
C THR A 393 -10.59 15.40 -28.61
N PRO A 394 -11.23 14.22 -28.50
CA PRO A 394 -12.41 14.07 -27.62
C PRO A 394 -12.10 14.30 -26.14
N ILE A 395 -10.92 13.88 -25.68
CA ILE A 395 -10.47 14.04 -24.29
C ILE A 395 -10.09 15.49 -24.01
N ALA A 396 -9.29 16.10 -24.90
CA ALA A 396 -8.98 17.52 -24.82
C ALA A 396 -10.27 18.37 -24.81
N THR A 397 -11.26 18.01 -25.63
CA THR A 397 -12.57 18.68 -25.64
C THR A 397 -13.31 18.52 -24.33
N PHE A 398 -13.31 17.33 -23.72
CA PHE A 398 -13.93 17.11 -22.40
C PHE A 398 -13.36 18.06 -21.34
N TYR A 399 -12.03 18.22 -21.28
CA TYR A 399 -11.42 19.11 -20.29
C TYR A 399 -11.66 20.59 -20.58
N VAL A 400 -11.67 20.99 -21.86
CA VAL A 400 -12.10 22.34 -22.25
C VAL A 400 -13.52 22.60 -21.75
N ASP A 401 -14.45 21.67 -21.94
CA ASP A 401 -15.83 21.81 -21.48
C ASP A 401 -15.93 21.87 -19.94
N GLN A 402 -15.13 21.09 -19.20
CA GLN A 402 -15.09 21.15 -17.74
C GLN A 402 -14.58 22.51 -17.24
N LEU A 403 -13.52 23.03 -17.85
CA LEU A 403 -12.99 24.36 -17.52
C LEU A 403 -14.00 25.46 -17.82
N VAL A 404 -14.71 25.37 -18.95
CA VAL A 404 -15.77 26.32 -19.30
C VAL A 404 -16.92 26.24 -18.27
N LYS A 405 -17.37 25.04 -17.89
CA LYS A 405 -18.42 24.86 -16.88
C LYS A 405 -18.00 25.36 -15.51
N ALA A 406 -16.77 25.10 -15.09
CA ALA A 406 -16.22 25.63 -13.85
C ALA A 406 -16.32 27.16 -13.88
N ARG A 407 -15.86 27.79 -14.96
CA ARG A 407 -15.94 29.25 -15.15
C ARG A 407 -17.37 29.79 -15.19
N GLU A 408 -18.32 29.08 -15.82
CA GLU A 408 -19.72 29.51 -15.91
C GLU A 408 -20.45 29.39 -14.56
N ASN A 409 -20.19 28.33 -13.81
CA ASN A 409 -20.72 28.15 -12.46
C ASN A 409 -20.10 29.16 -11.47
N ASP A 410 -18.86 29.58 -11.72
CA ASP A 410 -18.09 30.56 -10.92
C ASP A 410 -18.06 31.98 -11.52
N ALA A 411 -18.94 32.33 -12.46
CA ALA A 411 -19.07 33.73 -12.91
C ALA A 411 -19.51 34.70 -11.78
N ALA A 412 -19.85 34.17 -10.59
CA ALA A 412 -20.03 34.92 -9.34
C ALA A 412 -18.88 34.75 -8.33
N SER A 413 -17.95 33.81 -8.56
CA SER A 413 -16.89 33.42 -7.64
C SER A 413 -15.78 32.70 -8.37
N LEU A 414 -14.99 33.38 -9.21
CA LEU A 414 -13.64 32.92 -9.54
C LEU A 414 -12.80 33.03 -8.25
N ALA A 415 -13.21 32.23 -7.27
CA ALA A 415 -12.64 32.16 -5.96
C ALA A 415 -11.29 31.46 -6.20
N PRO A 416 -10.21 32.04 -5.68
CA PRO A 416 -8.88 31.43 -5.70
C PRO A 416 -8.90 29.93 -5.35
N SER A 417 -9.91 29.45 -4.61
CA SER A 417 -10.14 28.06 -4.22
C SER A 417 -10.06 27.00 -5.33
N ILE A 418 -10.53 27.21 -6.57
CA ILE A 418 -10.44 26.14 -7.60
C ILE A 418 -9.02 26.03 -8.17
N ALA A 419 -8.33 27.16 -8.40
CA ALA A 419 -6.91 27.15 -8.77
C ALA A 419 -6.01 26.71 -7.60
N LEU A 420 -6.36 27.07 -6.35
CA LEU A 420 -5.69 26.63 -5.12
C LEU A 420 -5.79 25.13 -4.90
N ALA A 421 -7.02 24.59 -5.00
CA ALA A 421 -7.28 23.16 -4.80
C ALA A 421 -6.56 22.32 -5.85
N ALA A 422 -6.45 22.86 -7.07
CA ALA A 422 -5.85 22.15 -8.18
C ALA A 422 -4.32 22.00 -8.07
N ASN A 423 -3.67 22.98 -7.47
CA ASN A 423 -2.23 22.98 -7.26
C ASN A 423 -1.85 22.28 -5.95
N ALA A 424 -2.61 22.46 -4.87
CA ALA A 424 -2.34 21.78 -3.60
C ALA A 424 -2.46 20.25 -3.70
N ARG A 425 -3.37 19.73 -4.55
CA ARG A 425 -3.49 18.30 -4.82
C ARG A 425 -2.41 17.77 -5.77
N SER A 426 -1.86 18.59 -6.66
CA SER A 426 -0.77 18.16 -7.54
C SER A 426 0.57 18.08 -6.80
N ILE A 427 0.72 18.82 -5.69
CA ILE A 427 1.86 18.74 -4.74
C ILE A 427 1.60 17.80 -3.55
N ALA A 428 0.34 17.43 -3.27
CA ALA A 428 -0.09 16.48 -2.23
C ALA A 428 0.62 15.11 -2.23
N PRO A 429 1.04 14.51 -3.35
CA PRO A 429 1.61 13.17 -3.28
C PRO A 429 2.96 13.07 -2.57
N GLY A 430 3.58 14.19 -2.20
CA GLY A 430 4.81 14.21 -1.42
C GLY A 430 4.63 14.11 0.11
N VAL A 431 3.39 14.10 0.62
CA VAL A 431 3.13 14.16 2.07
C VAL A 431 3.28 12.80 2.75
N GLU A 432 3.22 11.70 2.00
CA GLU A 432 3.31 10.33 2.54
C GLU A 432 4.28 9.44 1.75
N VAL A 433 5.37 10.03 1.26
CA VAL A 433 6.55 9.25 0.90
C VAL A 433 7.21 8.80 2.21
N PRO A 434 7.51 7.50 2.43
CA PRO A 434 7.85 6.92 3.74
C PRO A 434 9.03 7.53 4.52
N VAL A 435 9.75 8.47 3.91
CA VAL A 435 11.15 8.75 4.20
C VAL A 435 11.42 10.26 4.40
N VAL A 436 10.60 11.15 3.82
CA VAL A 436 10.81 12.62 3.83
C VAL A 436 9.49 13.36 4.07
N GLY A 437 9.45 14.22 5.09
CA GLY A 437 8.31 15.12 5.30
C GLY A 437 8.42 16.37 4.42
N GLN A 438 7.42 16.67 3.60
CA GLN A 438 7.39 17.92 2.81
C GLN A 438 6.44 18.94 3.44
N THR A 439 6.92 20.18 3.58
CA THR A 439 6.16 21.31 4.12
C THR A 439 6.08 22.42 3.07
N PHE A 440 4.90 23.04 2.99
CA PHE A 440 4.62 24.13 2.06
C PHE A 440 4.17 25.36 2.87
N PRO A 441 5.10 26.19 3.38
CA PRO A 441 4.77 27.33 4.25
C PRO A 441 3.75 28.30 3.64
N TYR A 442 3.71 28.37 2.31
CA TYR A 442 2.84 29.23 1.53
C TYR A 442 1.39 28.77 1.44
N LEU A 443 1.07 27.52 1.81
CA LEU A 443 -0.30 27.01 1.83
C LEU A 443 -1.11 27.44 3.06
N ASP A 444 -0.57 28.32 3.91
CA ASP A 444 -1.30 28.82 5.08
C ASP A 444 -2.54 29.62 4.67
N PRO A 445 -3.76 29.25 5.12
CA PRO A 445 -4.99 29.98 4.78
C PRO A 445 -4.95 31.48 5.08
N ALA A 446 -4.14 31.93 6.04
CA ALA A 446 -4.00 33.35 6.37
C ALA A 446 -3.28 34.15 5.28
N ILE A 447 -2.31 33.51 4.61
CA ILE A 447 -1.62 34.10 3.48
C ILE A 447 -2.59 34.32 2.33
N TRP A 448 -3.48 33.36 2.07
CA TRP A 448 -4.47 33.44 1.00
C TRP A 448 -5.55 34.48 1.24
N ALA A 449 -6.05 34.59 2.47
CA ALA A 449 -6.99 35.65 2.83
C ALA A 449 -6.36 37.04 2.75
N ALA A 450 -5.07 37.16 3.07
CA ALA A 450 -4.32 38.40 2.89
C ALA A 450 -4.12 38.74 1.41
N LEU A 451 -3.85 37.75 0.56
CA LEU A 451 -3.74 37.95 -0.89
C LEU A 451 -5.04 38.47 -1.51
N ASP A 452 -6.20 37.97 -1.08
CA ASP A 452 -7.51 38.47 -1.55
C ASP A 452 -7.72 39.96 -1.20
N ALA A 453 -7.04 40.48 -0.17
CA ALA A 453 -7.07 41.91 0.18
C ALA A 453 -6.19 42.80 -0.70
N LEU A 454 -5.27 42.23 -1.49
CA LEU A 454 -4.37 42.99 -2.36
C LEU A 454 -5.01 43.26 -3.73
N GLY A 455 -4.79 44.45 -4.27
CA GLY A 455 -5.20 44.77 -5.64
C GLY A 455 -4.36 44.02 -6.69
N PRO A 456 -4.91 43.74 -7.89
CA PRO A 456 -4.14 43.09 -8.97
C PRO A 456 -2.81 43.78 -9.26
N ASP A 457 -2.77 45.11 -9.28
CA ASP A 457 -1.57 45.90 -9.54
C ASP A 457 -0.48 45.70 -8.47
N GLU A 458 -0.85 45.51 -7.21
CA GLU A 458 0.09 45.34 -6.09
C GLU A 458 0.75 43.96 -6.11
N ILE A 459 -0.04 42.95 -6.50
CA ILE A 459 0.42 41.58 -6.72
C ILE A 459 1.34 41.51 -7.95
N VAL A 460 0.96 42.18 -9.05
CA VAL A 460 1.77 42.27 -10.28
C VAL A 460 3.08 43.03 -10.06
N ALA A 461 3.07 44.08 -9.25
CA ALA A 461 4.25 44.90 -8.96
C ALA A 461 5.23 44.26 -7.98
N GLU A 462 5.01 43.00 -7.56
CA GLU A 462 5.88 42.28 -6.62
C GLU A 462 6.05 43.00 -5.27
N THR A 463 5.04 43.78 -4.88
CA THR A 463 5.09 44.67 -3.72
C THR A 463 5.29 43.88 -2.42
N VAL A 464 4.62 42.73 -2.28
CA VAL A 464 4.74 41.85 -1.10
C VAL A 464 6.17 41.37 -0.92
N TYR A 465 6.75 40.78 -1.97
CA TYR A 465 8.11 40.25 -1.96
C TYR A 465 9.14 41.32 -1.65
N THR A 466 9.07 42.45 -2.35
CA THR A 466 10.03 43.55 -2.20
C THR A 466 9.93 44.17 -0.81
N THR A 467 8.72 44.47 -0.33
CA THR A 467 8.50 45.09 0.99
C THR A 467 9.03 44.21 2.12
N ILE A 468 8.74 42.90 2.09
CA ILE A 468 9.22 42.00 3.15
C ILE A 468 10.75 41.88 3.07
N LEU A 469 11.34 41.68 1.88
CA LEU A 469 12.80 41.61 1.76
C LEU A 469 13.50 42.90 2.18
N GLU A 470 12.98 44.07 1.84
CA GLU A 470 13.54 45.36 2.29
C GLU A 470 13.59 45.47 3.82
N ARG A 471 12.58 44.91 4.50
CA ARG A 471 12.50 44.90 5.97
C ARG A 471 13.48 43.91 6.60
N VAL A 472 13.65 42.72 6.01
CA VAL A 472 14.28 41.57 6.69
C VAL A 472 15.68 41.22 6.18
N ALA A 473 15.97 41.44 4.90
CA ALA A 473 17.24 41.11 4.26
C ALA A 473 17.43 41.93 2.96
N PRO A 474 17.52 43.27 3.05
CA PRO A 474 17.59 44.15 1.88
C PRO A 474 18.79 43.85 0.97
N GLU A 475 19.87 43.29 1.50
CA GLU A 475 21.04 42.85 0.76
C GLU A 475 20.74 41.74 -0.25
N LEU A 476 19.71 40.92 -0.04
CA LEU A 476 19.31 39.84 -0.95
C LEU A 476 18.55 40.35 -2.18
N LEU A 477 18.04 41.59 -2.14
CA LEU A 477 17.44 42.24 -3.32
C LEU A 477 18.49 42.64 -4.37
N THR A 478 19.76 42.73 -3.97
CA THR A 478 20.86 43.08 -4.90
C THR A 478 21.26 41.93 -5.81
N ILE A 479 20.84 40.70 -5.47
CA ILE A 479 21.18 39.48 -6.20
C ILE A 479 20.14 39.30 -7.32
N PRO A 480 20.55 39.00 -8.56
CA PRO A 480 19.62 38.75 -9.67
C PRO A 480 18.59 37.67 -9.33
N VAL A 481 17.36 37.82 -9.81
CA VAL A 481 16.32 36.80 -9.66
C VAL A 481 16.34 35.89 -10.87
N CYS A 482 16.23 34.57 -10.64
CA CYS A 482 15.95 33.64 -11.71
C CYS A 482 14.48 33.80 -12.14
N ASP A 483 14.23 34.67 -13.13
CA ASP A 483 12.89 34.92 -13.70
C ASP A 483 12.61 34.06 -14.95
N THR A 484 13.63 33.33 -15.43
CA THR A 484 13.55 32.45 -16.59
C THR A 484 13.50 31.01 -16.13
N VAL A 485 12.41 30.31 -16.48
CA VAL A 485 12.55 28.94 -16.97
C VAL A 485 13.32 29.10 -18.28
N THR A 486 14.65 29.15 -18.19
CA THR A 486 15.50 29.40 -19.34
C THR A 486 15.32 28.21 -20.29
N PRO A 487 15.28 28.40 -21.63
CA PRO A 487 15.25 27.28 -22.57
C PRO A 487 16.42 26.29 -22.42
N GLN A 488 17.48 26.69 -21.70
CA GLN A 488 18.61 25.83 -21.32
C GLN A 488 18.35 24.99 -20.05
N ASP A 489 17.40 25.37 -19.20
CA ASP A 489 16.98 24.60 -18.01
C ASP A 489 16.21 23.31 -18.40
N GLY A 490 15.83 23.20 -19.67
CA GLY A 490 15.14 22.05 -20.28
C GLY A 490 16.05 20.89 -20.68
N ARG A 491 17.38 21.06 -20.66
CA ARG A 491 18.30 19.92 -20.75
C ARG A 491 18.37 19.25 -19.38
N VAL A 492 17.38 18.41 -19.10
CA VAL A 492 17.58 17.38 -18.08
C VAL A 492 18.74 16.53 -18.60
N THR A 493 19.93 16.69 -18.02
CA THR A 493 21.17 16.02 -18.42
C THR A 493 21.05 14.49 -18.43
N SER A 494 19.97 13.95 -17.84
CA SER A 494 19.58 12.56 -17.82
C SER A 494 18.40 12.16 -18.74
N PHE A 495 17.68 13.07 -19.42
CA PHE A 495 16.55 12.64 -20.27
C PHE A 495 17.03 11.66 -21.34
N ASP A 496 18.11 11.99 -22.04
CA ASP A 496 18.61 11.12 -23.13
C ASP A 496 19.07 9.75 -22.60
N ALA A 497 19.50 9.66 -21.34
CA ALA A 497 19.77 8.39 -20.66
C ALA A 497 18.50 7.60 -20.37
N LEU A 498 17.38 8.29 -20.10
CA LEU A 498 16.07 7.71 -19.80
C LEU A 498 15.16 7.57 -21.02
N ARG A 499 15.56 8.08 -22.19
CA ARG A 499 14.78 8.02 -23.44
C ARG A 499 14.24 6.60 -23.74
N PRO A 500 15.02 5.51 -23.58
CA PRO A 500 14.49 4.16 -23.79
C PRO A 500 13.27 3.85 -22.90
N VAL A 501 13.26 4.29 -21.64
CA VAL A 501 12.12 4.10 -20.73
C VAL A 501 10.88 4.83 -21.24
N PHE A 502 11.03 6.08 -21.70
CA PHE A 502 9.91 6.82 -22.29
C PHE A 502 9.40 6.14 -23.56
N GLU A 503 10.28 5.65 -24.43
CA GLU A 503 9.89 4.96 -25.66
C GLU A 503 9.16 3.64 -25.36
N ASP A 504 9.69 2.83 -24.45
CA ASP A 504 9.14 1.53 -24.08
C ASP A 504 7.73 1.63 -23.52
N TYR A 505 7.42 2.66 -22.73
CA TYR A 505 6.09 2.85 -22.15
C TYR A 505 5.13 3.64 -23.04
N LEU A 506 5.59 4.77 -23.59
CA LEU A 506 4.71 5.71 -24.27
C LEU A 506 4.41 5.31 -25.71
N LEU A 507 5.27 4.47 -26.32
CA LEU A 507 5.10 4.01 -27.70
C LEU A 507 4.67 2.55 -27.79
N ASP A 508 4.51 1.84 -26.66
CA ASP A 508 3.96 0.48 -26.66
C ASP A 508 2.49 0.50 -27.13
N PRO A 509 2.17 -0.15 -28.27
CA PRO A 509 0.82 -0.19 -28.81
C PRO A 509 -0.16 -1.00 -27.95
N THR A 510 0.32 -1.78 -26.98
CA THR A 510 -0.50 -2.56 -26.06
C THR A 510 -0.88 -1.79 -24.79
N ASN A 511 -0.21 -0.67 -24.52
CA ASN A 511 -0.52 0.17 -23.37
C ASN A 511 -1.87 0.88 -23.55
N THR A 512 -2.72 0.87 -22.52
CA THR A 512 -4.03 1.53 -22.53
C THR A 512 -3.94 3.06 -22.61
N LEU A 513 -2.76 3.66 -22.34
CA LEU A 513 -2.49 5.07 -22.61
C LEU A 513 -2.72 5.42 -24.09
N GLN A 514 -2.54 4.48 -25.03
CA GLN A 514 -2.74 4.77 -26.46
C GLN A 514 -4.18 5.21 -26.78
N ASP A 515 -5.16 4.88 -25.94
CA ASP A 515 -6.54 5.37 -26.09
C ASP A 515 -6.69 6.86 -25.72
N LEU A 516 -5.75 7.39 -24.94
CA LEU A 516 -5.74 8.76 -24.42
C LEU A 516 -4.99 9.74 -25.34
N ILE A 517 -3.90 9.30 -25.98
CA ILE A 517 -2.89 10.18 -26.59
C ILE A 517 -2.87 10.18 -28.11
N ASP A 518 -2.29 11.24 -28.68
CA ASP A 518 -1.81 11.31 -30.06
C ASP A 518 -0.35 10.84 -30.11
N THR A 519 -0.14 9.59 -30.54
CA THR A 519 1.17 8.94 -30.54
C THR A 519 2.18 9.66 -31.42
N ASP A 520 1.77 10.23 -32.57
CA ASP A 520 2.69 10.94 -33.47
C ASP A 520 3.26 12.20 -32.79
N ARG A 521 2.42 12.90 -32.02
CA ARG A 521 2.86 14.04 -31.22
C ARG A 521 3.81 13.66 -30.09
N VAL A 522 3.58 12.52 -29.45
CA VAL A 522 4.50 12.00 -28.43
C VAL A 522 5.85 11.63 -29.04
N VAL A 523 5.88 11.01 -30.22
CA VAL A 523 7.12 10.71 -30.96
C VAL A 523 7.88 11.97 -31.32
N GLU A 524 7.19 13.02 -31.80
CA GLU A 524 7.79 14.33 -32.08
C GLU A 524 8.47 14.90 -30.82
N LEU A 525 7.79 14.84 -29.67
CA LEU A 525 8.31 15.35 -28.40
C LEU A 525 9.49 14.56 -27.86
N ILE A 526 9.48 13.22 -27.95
CA ILE A 526 10.61 12.39 -27.51
C ILE A 526 11.84 12.65 -28.38
N SER A 527 11.64 12.89 -29.67
CA SER A 527 12.71 13.04 -30.68
C SER A 527 13.34 14.43 -30.71
N ASP A 528 12.63 15.47 -30.24
CA ASP A 528 13.13 16.84 -30.20
C ASP A 528 14.34 16.96 -29.22
N PRO A 529 15.51 17.45 -29.66
CA PRO A 529 16.67 17.67 -28.79
C PRO A 529 16.65 19.02 -28.04
N ASP A 530 15.82 19.98 -28.47
CA ASP A 530 15.76 21.36 -27.93
C ASP A 530 14.48 21.61 -27.11
N ARG A 531 13.92 20.54 -26.55
CA ARG A 531 12.64 20.53 -25.82
C ARG A 531 12.59 21.61 -24.74
N PRO A 532 11.48 22.39 -24.66
CA PRO A 532 11.23 23.22 -23.49
C PRO A 532 10.91 22.35 -22.27
N ALA A 533 11.14 22.88 -21.06
CA ALA A 533 10.91 22.16 -19.80
C ALA A 533 9.46 21.64 -19.67
N GLU A 534 8.48 22.37 -20.20
CA GLU A 534 7.06 21.98 -20.19
C GLU A 534 6.79 20.72 -21.02
N ALA A 535 7.51 20.56 -22.15
CA ALA A 535 7.41 19.34 -22.96
C ALA A 535 7.99 18.15 -22.21
N VAL A 536 9.12 18.35 -21.53
CA VAL A 536 9.74 17.30 -20.71
C VAL A 536 8.81 16.90 -19.56
N ARG A 537 8.27 17.86 -18.80
CA ARG A 537 7.30 17.60 -17.73
C ARG A 537 6.09 16.80 -18.25
N THR A 538 5.56 17.15 -19.41
CA THR A 538 4.44 16.44 -20.03
C THR A 538 4.79 14.98 -20.35
N LEU A 539 6.02 14.69 -20.79
CA LEU A 539 6.49 13.32 -20.99
C LEU A 539 6.56 12.52 -19.66
N TYR A 540 6.93 13.16 -18.55
CA TYR A 540 6.89 12.53 -17.22
C TYR A 540 5.46 12.25 -16.76
N ASP A 541 4.52 13.19 -16.96
CA ASP A 541 3.10 13.00 -16.63
C ASP A 541 2.48 11.86 -17.45
N LEU A 542 2.81 11.81 -18.74
CA LEU A 542 2.46 10.71 -19.63
C LEU A 542 3.03 9.38 -19.16
N LEU A 543 4.31 9.35 -18.74
CA LEU A 543 4.98 8.14 -18.28
C LEU A 543 4.32 7.60 -17.00
N GLY A 544 4.08 8.48 -16.01
CA GLY A 544 3.36 8.11 -14.79
C GLY A 544 1.97 7.56 -15.09
N THR A 545 1.27 8.16 -16.05
CA THR A 545 -0.05 7.70 -16.51
C THR A 545 0.03 6.35 -17.24
N ALA A 546 0.99 6.16 -18.14
CA ALA A 546 1.21 4.89 -18.85
C ALA A 546 1.52 3.75 -17.89
N ILE A 547 2.38 4.00 -16.90
CA ILE A 547 2.71 3.02 -15.86
C ILE A 547 1.46 2.70 -15.04
N TRP A 548 0.75 3.73 -14.58
CA TRP A 548 -0.47 3.54 -13.81
C TRP A 548 -1.54 2.77 -14.58
N LEU A 549 -1.78 3.10 -15.86
CA LEU A 549 -2.81 2.48 -16.68
C LEU A 549 -2.42 1.09 -17.20
N GLY A 550 -1.13 0.85 -17.46
CA GLY A 550 -0.58 -0.38 -18.03
C GLY A 550 -0.22 -1.46 -17.01
N GLN A 551 -0.17 -1.14 -15.71
CA GLN A 551 0.24 -2.11 -14.69
C GLN A 551 -0.74 -3.28 -14.54
N ASP A 552 -0.20 -4.51 -14.57
CA ASP A 552 -0.79 -5.70 -13.96
C ASP A 552 -0.48 -5.69 -12.45
N GLU A 553 -1.49 -5.88 -11.60
CA GLU A 553 -1.32 -5.90 -10.14
C GLU A 553 -0.34 -7.00 -9.66
N GLN A 554 -0.11 -8.04 -10.45
CA GLN A 554 0.89 -9.06 -10.11
C GLN A 554 2.33 -8.52 -10.08
N GLU A 555 2.67 -7.55 -10.95
CA GLU A 555 4.01 -6.94 -10.96
C GLU A 555 4.25 -6.07 -9.72
N LEU A 556 3.23 -5.37 -9.23
CA LEU A 556 3.30 -4.57 -7.99
C LEU A 556 3.64 -5.42 -6.76
N ARG A 557 3.17 -6.68 -6.73
CA ARG A 557 3.44 -7.63 -5.64
C ARG A 557 4.87 -8.18 -5.66
N ILE A 558 5.48 -8.28 -6.84
CA ILE A 558 6.83 -8.85 -7.03
C ILE A 558 7.89 -7.78 -6.77
N HIS A 559 7.74 -6.58 -7.34
CA HIS A 559 8.77 -5.56 -7.24
C HIS A 559 9.02 -5.09 -5.80
N ARG A 560 7.99 -4.97 -4.95
CA ARG A 560 8.15 -4.61 -3.53
C ARG A 560 8.96 -5.60 -2.70
N ALA A 561 9.01 -6.86 -3.09
CA ALA A 561 9.85 -7.85 -2.43
C ALA A 561 11.34 -7.62 -2.74
N ASP A 562 11.64 -7.07 -3.92
CA ASP A 562 13.00 -6.82 -4.40
C ASP A 562 13.56 -5.44 -3.98
N GLU A 563 12.72 -4.42 -3.73
CA GLU A 563 13.18 -3.06 -3.34
C GLU A 563 13.70 -2.95 -1.89
N MET A 564 13.44 -3.96 -1.07
CA MET A 564 13.80 -3.95 0.35
C MET A 564 15.19 -4.56 0.60
N ASP A 565 16.26 -4.01 0.01
CA ASP A 565 17.66 -4.28 0.41
C ASP A 565 18.04 -3.49 1.69
N VAL A 566 17.19 -3.57 2.71
CA VAL A 566 17.54 -3.16 4.08
C VAL A 566 17.88 -4.43 4.85
N ARG A 567 19.14 -4.84 4.74
CA ARG A 567 19.75 -5.82 5.62
C ARG A 567 19.79 -5.25 7.03
N GLY A 568 18.77 -5.60 7.81
CA GLY A 568 18.73 -5.40 9.24
C GLY A 568 17.93 -4.18 9.68
N VAL A 569 16.98 -4.46 10.57
CA VAL A 569 16.37 -3.60 11.61
C VAL A 569 14.83 -3.56 11.53
N PHE A 570 14.24 -4.46 12.33
CA PHE A 570 13.00 -4.36 13.13
C PHE A 570 11.67 -4.02 12.41
N SER A 571 10.79 -5.04 12.35
CA SER A 571 9.33 -4.94 12.15
C SER A 571 8.67 -5.77 13.28
N PRO A 572 7.49 -5.42 13.84
CA PRO A 572 6.94 -5.80 15.16
C PRO A 572 6.72 -7.30 15.47
N LEU A 573 7.32 -8.17 14.67
CA LEU A 573 7.66 -9.56 14.96
C LEU A 573 8.64 -9.72 16.15
N ASP A 574 9.25 -8.65 16.66
CA ASP A 574 10.27 -8.67 17.72
C ASP A 574 9.79 -9.00 19.15
N TYR A 575 8.55 -9.47 19.32
CA TYR A 575 8.13 -10.11 20.58
C TYR A 575 8.32 -11.63 20.62
N ARG A 576 9.06 -12.24 19.67
CA ARG A 576 9.23 -13.71 19.61
C ARG A 576 10.67 -14.23 19.67
N GLU A 577 11.70 -13.40 19.83
CA GLU A 577 13.08 -13.89 19.94
C GLU A 577 13.49 -14.42 21.33
N ALA A 578 12.82 -14.03 22.43
CA ALA A 578 13.08 -14.66 23.73
C ALA A 578 12.59 -16.12 23.83
N VAL A 579 11.89 -16.61 22.80
CA VAL A 579 11.33 -17.97 22.71
C VAL A 579 12.30 -18.94 21.98
N LEU A 580 13.32 -18.43 21.28
CA LEU A 580 14.09 -19.25 20.33
C LEU A 580 15.40 -19.87 20.87
N LEU A 581 15.76 -19.71 22.16
CA LEU A 581 17.03 -20.24 22.69
C LEU A 581 16.94 -21.18 23.93
N GLY A 582 15.75 -21.70 24.27
CA GLY A 582 15.66 -22.99 24.99
C GLY A 582 16.18 -23.06 26.43
N ASP A 583 15.77 -22.13 27.31
CA ASP A 583 15.86 -22.35 28.77
C ASP A 583 14.46 -22.60 29.36
N GLU A 584 14.17 -23.88 29.67
CA GLU A 584 12.85 -24.38 30.08
C GLU A 584 12.35 -23.83 31.44
N ALA A 585 13.20 -23.13 32.21
CA ALA A 585 12.88 -22.73 33.58
C ALA A 585 11.94 -21.51 33.72
N LEU A 586 11.61 -20.80 32.63
CA LEU A 586 10.81 -19.55 32.68
C LEU A 586 9.54 -19.55 31.82
N LEU A 587 9.07 -20.71 31.34
CA LEU A 587 7.80 -20.81 30.61
C LEU A 587 6.62 -20.34 31.49
N PRO A 588 5.77 -19.39 31.03
CA PRO A 588 4.46 -19.20 31.64
C PRO A 588 3.64 -20.47 31.39
N LYS A 589 3.03 -21.02 32.45
CA LYS A 589 2.10 -22.15 32.29
C LYS A 589 0.93 -21.71 31.40
N ALA A 590 0.56 -22.58 30.46
CA ALA A 590 -0.53 -22.35 29.52
C ALA A 590 -1.79 -21.83 30.24
N ASP A 591 -2.30 -20.68 29.79
CA ASP A 591 -3.61 -20.19 30.17
C ASP A 591 -4.64 -20.74 29.17
N PRO A 592 -5.51 -21.67 29.58
CA PRO A 592 -6.53 -22.26 28.70
C PRO A 592 -7.64 -21.29 28.27
N SER A 593 -7.58 -20.00 28.65
CA SER A 593 -8.63 -19.01 28.36
C SER A 593 -8.47 -18.23 27.05
N VAL A 594 -7.35 -18.33 26.34
CA VAL A 594 -7.15 -17.65 25.04
C VAL A 594 -7.44 -18.61 23.88
N ARG A 595 -8.71 -18.62 23.43
CA ARG A 595 -9.10 -19.16 22.11
C ARG A 595 -9.33 -17.98 21.15
N HIS A 596 -8.60 -17.92 20.03
CA HIS A 596 -8.73 -16.88 19.01
C HIS A 596 -10.04 -17.03 18.20
N ARG A 597 -11.16 -16.50 18.72
CA ARG A 597 -12.51 -16.66 18.12
C ARG A 597 -12.75 -15.95 16.77
N THR A 598 -11.91 -15.01 16.36
CA THR A 598 -12.18 -14.11 15.21
C THR A 598 -11.79 -14.70 13.84
N THR A 599 -10.75 -15.52 13.76
CA THR A 599 -10.35 -16.22 12.52
C THR A 599 -11.35 -17.31 12.15
N ASP A 600 -11.90 -17.98 13.16
CA ASP A 600 -12.88 -19.06 13.01
C ASP A 600 -14.21 -18.59 12.40
N GLN A 601 -14.71 -17.41 12.76
CA GLN A 601 -15.94 -16.84 12.19
C GLN A 601 -15.81 -16.42 10.73
N VAL A 602 -14.61 -16.07 10.28
CA VAL A 602 -14.33 -15.70 8.89
C VAL A 602 -14.24 -16.96 8.02
N LEU A 603 -13.63 -18.04 8.53
CA LEU A 603 -13.63 -19.36 7.89
C LEU A 603 -15.04 -19.98 7.84
N ASP A 604 -15.83 -19.89 8.91
CA ASP A 604 -17.22 -20.39 8.96
C ASP A 604 -18.16 -19.68 7.97
N ASN A 605 -17.89 -18.42 7.63
CA ASN A 605 -18.68 -17.66 6.65
C ASN A 605 -18.27 -17.92 5.18
N TYR A 606 -17.02 -18.33 4.94
CA TYR A 606 -16.49 -18.65 3.61
C TYR A 606 -16.66 -20.11 3.22
N LEU A 607 -16.55 -21.01 4.19
CA LEU A 607 -16.76 -22.44 4.03
C LEU A 607 -18.23 -22.71 4.34
N LYS A 608 -19.08 -22.76 3.31
CA LYS A 608 -20.50 -23.10 3.49
C LYS A 608 -20.62 -24.33 4.39
N LEU A 609 -21.39 -24.21 5.48
CA LEU A 609 -21.79 -25.32 6.34
C LEU A 609 -22.56 -26.34 5.49
N ASP A 610 -21.86 -27.34 4.97
CA ASP A 610 -22.53 -28.47 4.35
C ASP A 610 -22.92 -29.45 5.44
N LYS A 611 -24.22 -29.47 5.79
CA LYS A 611 -24.79 -30.39 6.77
C LYS A 611 -25.01 -31.81 6.22
N THR A 612 -24.55 -32.08 5.00
CA THR A 612 -24.79 -33.36 4.31
C THR A 612 -23.57 -34.29 4.27
N GLY A 613 -22.40 -33.83 4.72
CA GLY A 613 -21.15 -34.60 4.72
C GLY A 613 -20.92 -35.46 5.97
N HIS A 614 -19.99 -36.41 5.88
CA HIS A 614 -19.50 -37.16 7.04
C HIS A 614 -18.67 -36.24 7.94
N HIS A 615 -19.31 -35.66 8.97
CA HIS A 615 -18.66 -34.77 9.92
C HIS A 615 -17.68 -35.54 10.81
N LEU A 616 -16.41 -35.11 10.82
CA LEU A 616 -15.51 -35.46 11.92
C LEU A 616 -16.07 -34.89 13.22
N LYS A 617 -15.87 -35.65 14.30
CA LYS A 617 -16.24 -35.24 15.65
C LYS A 617 -14.98 -34.77 16.40
N PRO A 618 -15.12 -33.93 17.45
CA PRO A 618 -13.98 -33.54 18.28
C PRO A 618 -13.19 -34.73 18.89
N ASP A 619 -13.87 -35.86 19.10
CA ASP A 619 -13.32 -37.11 19.62
C ASP A 619 -12.90 -38.11 18.54
N ALA A 620 -12.89 -37.71 17.26
CA ALA A 620 -12.43 -38.55 16.15
C ALA A 620 -11.02 -39.11 16.41
N ARG A 621 -10.83 -40.37 16.02
CA ARG A 621 -9.56 -41.09 16.08
C ARG A 621 -8.73 -40.74 14.86
N ILE A 622 -7.59 -40.09 15.11
CA ILE A 622 -6.69 -39.60 14.07
C ILE A 622 -5.39 -40.39 14.12
N LEU A 623 -4.99 -40.93 12.97
CA LEU A 623 -3.68 -41.55 12.75
C LEU A 623 -2.80 -40.58 11.95
N ALA A 624 -1.66 -40.19 12.51
CA ALA A 624 -0.64 -39.51 11.71
C ALA A 624 0.21 -40.53 10.97
N VAL A 625 0.45 -40.28 9.69
CA VAL A 625 1.20 -41.18 8.79
C VAL A 625 2.43 -40.45 8.27
N ILE A 626 3.61 -40.97 8.59
CA ILE A 626 4.91 -40.46 8.14
C ILE A 626 5.56 -41.47 7.20
N PRO A 627 5.57 -41.26 5.87
CA PRO A 627 6.43 -42.03 4.99
C PRO A 627 7.89 -41.63 5.22
N TYR A 628 8.76 -42.62 5.32
CA TYR A 628 10.17 -42.44 5.66
C TYR A 628 11.07 -43.19 4.67
N TYR A 629 12.03 -42.47 4.10
CA TYR A 629 13.11 -43.04 3.29
C TYR A 629 14.36 -42.16 3.43
N GLU A 630 15.45 -42.70 4.01
CA GLU A 630 16.76 -42.04 4.11
C GLU A 630 16.70 -40.59 4.66
N ALA A 631 15.88 -40.36 5.71
CA ALA A 631 15.64 -39.05 6.31
C ALA A 631 15.99 -39.01 7.82
N GLU A 632 16.97 -39.81 8.25
CA GLU A 632 17.32 -40.06 9.66
C GLU A 632 17.54 -38.77 10.45
N SER A 633 18.14 -37.76 9.78
CA SER A 633 18.53 -36.49 10.40
C SER A 633 17.35 -35.60 10.80
N TYR A 634 16.16 -35.88 10.28
CA TYR A 634 14.99 -35.02 10.44
C TYR A 634 13.81 -35.70 11.13
N LEU A 635 13.74 -37.03 11.05
CA LEU A 635 12.63 -37.82 11.59
C LEU A 635 12.36 -37.56 13.09
N ASP A 636 13.40 -37.28 13.88
CA ASP A 636 13.26 -36.95 15.31
C ASP A 636 12.35 -35.73 15.52
N ALA A 637 12.53 -34.67 14.72
CA ALA A 637 11.75 -33.44 14.81
C ALA A 637 10.31 -33.64 14.31
N ALA A 638 10.14 -34.36 13.19
CA ALA A 638 8.83 -34.70 12.65
C ALA A 638 8.00 -35.46 13.70
N VAL A 639 8.56 -36.53 14.27
CA VAL A 639 7.90 -37.35 15.29
C VAL A 639 7.64 -36.57 16.58
N ASP A 640 8.61 -35.82 17.08
CA ASP A 640 8.47 -35.01 18.30
C ASP A 640 7.32 -33.99 18.16
N SER A 641 7.22 -33.35 16.99
CA SER A 641 6.19 -32.36 16.71
C SER A 641 4.77 -32.95 16.74
N LEU A 642 4.60 -34.20 16.30
CA LEU A 642 3.33 -34.93 16.36
C LEU A 642 3.02 -35.45 17.77
N VAL A 643 4.02 -35.92 18.50
CA VAL A 643 3.86 -36.38 19.88
C VAL A 643 3.44 -35.24 20.81
N LYS A 644 3.95 -34.02 20.58
CA LYS A 644 3.68 -32.82 21.39
C LYS A 644 2.43 -32.05 20.98
N GLN A 645 1.57 -32.62 20.14
CA GLN A 645 0.33 -31.95 19.75
C GLN A 645 -0.58 -31.65 20.96
N THR A 646 -1.13 -30.44 21.03
CA THR A 646 -2.07 -30.00 22.09
C THR A 646 -3.32 -30.86 22.13
N ARG A 647 -3.74 -31.35 20.95
CA ARG A 647 -4.66 -32.47 20.79
C ARG A 647 -3.85 -33.74 20.52
N PRO A 648 -3.80 -34.71 21.45
CA PRO A 648 -3.05 -35.94 21.21
C PRO A 648 -3.64 -36.78 20.07
N LEU A 649 -2.77 -37.28 19.20
CA LEU A 649 -3.09 -38.26 18.17
C LEU A 649 -3.42 -39.62 18.81
N GLN A 650 -4.26 -40.43 18.15
CA GLN A 650 -4.59 -41.78 18.63
C GLN A 650 -3.55 -42.80 18.17
N GLY A 651 -2.86 -42.51 17.07
CA GLY A 651 -1.69 -43.23 16.63
C GLY A 651 -0.78 -42.34 15.81
N ILE A 652 0.50 -42.69 15.80
CA ILE A 652 1.50 -42.18 14.87
C ILE A 652 2.18 -43.40 14.27
N VAL A 653 2.25 -43.47 12.95
CA VAL A 653 2.93 -44.53 12.24
C VAL A 653 4.01 -43.94 11.34
N VAL A 654 5.22 -44.46 11.48
CA VAL A 654 6.34 -44.24 10.56
C VAL A 654 6.43 -45.46 9.66
N ILE A 655 6.47 -45.27 8.35
CA ILE A 655 6.58 -46.35 7.37
C ILE A 655 7.93 -46.23 6.66
N ASP A 656 8.86 -47.11 7.00
CA ASP A 656 10.19 -47.19 6.40
C ASP A 656 10.11 -47.89 5.02
N ASP A 657 10.32 -47.13 3.96
CA ASP A 657 10.28 -47.57 2.55
C ASP A 657 11.58 -48.28 2.12
N CYS A 658 12.00 -49.26 2.91
CA CYS A 658 13.22 -50.04 2.69
C CYS A 658 14.50 -49.19 2.75
N SER A 659 14.62 -48.28 3.73
CA SER A 659 15.88 -47.54 3.98
C SER A 659 17.01 -48.51 4.34
N SER A 660 18.24 -48.12 4.00
CA SER A 660 19.48 -48.82 4.31
C SER A 660 19.64 -49.04 5.82
N THR A 661 19.22 -48.05 6.61
CA THR A 661 19.26 -48.09 8.07
C THR A 661 17.86 -47.88 8.63
N THR A 662 17.39 -48.83 9.44
CA THR A 662 16.11 -48.68 10.15
C THR A 662 16.25 -47.63 11.26
N PRO A 663 15.28 -46.70 11.42
CA PRO A 663 15.37 -45.58 12.37
C PRO A 663 15.11 -45.98 13.84
N LEU A 664 15.71 -47.08 14.31
CA LEU A 664 15.48 -47.64 15.64
C LEU A 664 15.77 -46.63 16.76
N GLY A 665 16.79 -45.80 16.62
CA GLY A 665 17.14 -44.79 17.63
C GLY A 665 16.06 -43.73 17.83
N VAL A 666 15.33 -43.34 16.79
CA VAL A 666 14.17 -42.43 16.93
C VAL A 666 13.00 -43.18 17.56
N MET A 667 12.77 -44.44 17.18
CA MET A 667 11.67 -45.23 17.74
C MET A 667 11.86 -45.54 19.23
N GLU A 668 13.10 -45.70 19.71
CA GLU A 668 13.41 -45.86 21.14
C GLU A 668 13.05 -44.61 21.96
N LYS A 669 13.21 -43.41 21.40
CA LYS A 669 12.81 -42.14 22.05
C LYS A 669 11.30 -41.97 22.13
N PHE A 670 10.57 -42.53 21.16
CA PHE A 670 9.13 -42.39 21.03
C PHE A 670 8.43 -43.76 20.99
N PRO A 671 8.42 -44.53 22.11
CA PRO A 671 7.89 -45.90 22.15
C PRO A 671 6.38 -46.01 21.83
N GLN A 672 5.66 -44.89 21.82
CA GLN A 672 4.27 -44.80 21.41
C GLN A 672 4.06 -44.77 19.88
N VAL A 673 5.13 -44.63 19.10
CA VAL A 673 5.10 -44.57 17.64
C VAL A 673 5.27 -45.97 17.07
N THR A 674 4.42 -46.32 16.10
CA THR A 674 4.51 -47.61 15.41
C THR A 674 5.44 -47.49 14.21
N LEU A 675 6.44 -48.38 14.11
CA LEU A 675 7.28 -48.50 12.93
C LEU A 675 6.81 -49.67 12.07
N LEU A 676 6.47 -49.39 10.82
CA LEU A 676 6.26 -50.38 9.77
C LEU A 676 7.43 -50.31 8.78
N ARG A 677 7.75 -51.44 8.13
CA ARG A 677 8.83 -51.50 7.16
C ARG A 677 8.42 -52.28 5.91
N SER A 678 8.74 -51.73 4.75
CA SER A 678 8.50 -52.36 3.45
C SER A 678 9.57 -53.37 3.06
N GLU A 679 9.11 -54.40 2.34
CA GLU A 679 9.88 -55.36 1.52
C GLU A 679 10.94 -54.73 0.62
N GLU A 680 10.43 -53.74 -0.12
CA GLU A 680 11.01 -53.15 -1.31
C GLU A 680 10.66 -51.66 -1.33
N ASN A 681 11.54 -50.83 -1.93
CA ASN A 681 11.23 -49.42 -2.14
C ASN A 681 10.06 -49.31 -3.15
N SER A 682 8.92 -48.86 -2.65
CA SER A 682 7.63 -48.83 -3.34
C SER A 682 7.08 -47.43 -3.54
N GLY A 683 7.75 -46.42 -2.99
CA GLY A 683 7.28 -45.04 -2.95
C GLY A 683 6.23 -44.80 -1.85
N PRO A 684 6.06 -43.53 -1.43
CA PRO A 684 5.28 -43.18 -0.25
C PRO A 684 3.80 -43.52 -0.37
N PHE A 685 3.22 -43.44 -1.58
CA PHE A 685 1.76 -43.52 -1.75
C PHE A 685 1.22 -44.95 -1.68
N ARG A 686 1.99 -45.96 -2.09
CA ARG A 686 1.63 -47.37 -1.90
C ARG A 686 1.60 -47.72 -0.41
N LEU A 687 2.61 -47.25 0.33
CA LEU A 687 2.73 -47.45 1.77
C LEU A 687 1.63 -46.76 2.56
N ILE A 688 1.36 -45.50 2.25
CA ILE A 688 0.25 -44.73 2.83
C ILE A 688 -1.08 -45.46 2.59
N GLN A 689 -1.34 -45.91 1.36
CA GLN A 689 -2.57 -46.63 1.04
C GLN A 689 -2.70 -47.95 1.81
N GLU A 690 -1.61 -48.72 1.93
CA GLU A 690 -1.59 -49.97 2.69
C GLU A 690 -1.93 -49.74 4.17
N VAL A 691 -1.40 -48.68 4.79
CA VAL A 691 -1.75 -48.31 6.17
C VAL A 691 -3.23 -47.94 6.29
N ILE A 692 -3.75 -47.18 5.32
CA ILE A 692 -5.16 -46.78 5.33
C ILE A 692 -6.09 -48.00 5.21
N ASP A 693 -5.72 -48.97 4.36
CA ASP A 693 -6.49 -50.20 4.13
C ASP A 693 -6.49 -51.14 5.35
N ASN A 694 -5.38 -51.16 6.11
CA ASN A 694 -5.20 -52.06 7.26
C ASN A 694 -5.56 -51.46 8.62
N THR A 695 -5.90 -50.18 8.67
CA THR A 695 -6.32 -49.50 9.90
C THR A 695 -7.77 -49.04 9.80
N ASP A 696 -8.37 -48.61 10.91
CA ASP A 696 -9.77 -48.17 10.96
C ASP A 696 -9.94 -46.83 11.71
N TYR A 697 -9.13 -45.83 11.35
CA TYR A 697 -9.21 -44.48 11.93
C TYR A 697 -10.23 -43.62 11.20
N ASP A 698 -10.75 -42.59 11.89
CA ASP A 698 -11.78 -41.70 11.33
C ASP A 698 -11.18 -40.74 10.29
N ALA A 699 -9.94 -40.30 10.50
CA ALA A 699 -9.16 -39.51 9.55
C ALA A 699 -7.65 -39.73 9.70
N TYR A 700 -6.92 -39.32 8.66
CA TYR A 700 -5.47 -39.44 8.56
C TYR A 700 -4.83 -38.05 8.47
N LEU A 701 -3.81 -37.81 9.29
CA LEU A 701 -2.98 -36.62 9.27
C LEU A 701 -1.67 -36.95 8.55
N PHE A 702 -1.34 -36.23 7.48
CA PHE A 702 -0.10 -36.46 6.76
C PHE A 702 1.03 -35.59 7.33
N GLU A 703 2.25 -36.12 7.32
CA GLU A 703 3.47 -35.46 7.79
C GLU A 703 4.64 -36.04 7.00
N ASP A 704 5.45 -35.19 6.37
CA ASP A 704 6.68 -35.66 5.72
C ASP A 704 7.79 -35.85 6.77
N SER A 705 8.67 -36.83 6.55
CA SER A 705 9.69 -37.22 7.54
C SER A 705 10.80 -36.17 7.76
N ASP A 706 10.85 -35.13 6.91
CA ASP A 706 11.82 -34.05 6.96
C ASP A 706 11.27 -32.68 7.37
N ASP A 707 9.99 -32.66 7.73
CA ASP A 707 9.22 -31.50 8.11
C ASP A 707 8.88 -31.53 9.61
N TRP A 708 8.18 -30.49 10.09
CA TRP A 708 7.58 -30.54 11.42
C TRP A 708 6.32 -29.68 11.52
N SER A 709 5.49 -30.01 12.50
CA SER A 709 4.21 -29.36 12.76
C SER A 709 4.24 -28.40 13.97
N ALA A 710 3.41 -27.36 13.92
CA ALA A 710 3.15 -26.54 15.11
C ALA A 710 2.38 -27.36 16.17
N PRO A 711 2.57 -27.12 17.48
CA PRO A 711 1.93 -27.93 18.53
C PRO A 711 0.40 -27.97 18.48
N ASN A 712 -0.26 -26.93 17.95
CA ASN A 712 -1.72 -26.88 17.86
C ASN A 712 -2.29 -27.37 16.52
N ARG A 713 -1.46 -27.92 15.62
CA ARG A 713 -1.87 -28.24 14.23
C ARG A 713 -3.10 -29.13 14.19
N LEU A 714 -3.10 -30.26 14.90
CA LEU A 714 -4.23 -31.18 14.87
C LEU A 714 -5.50 -30.54 15.47
N GLU A 715 -5.36 -29.75 16.54
CA GLU A 715 -6.49 -29.06 17.16
C GLU A 715 -7.17 -28.13 16.15
N VAL A 716 -6.39 -27.32 15.44
CA VAL A 716 -6.88 -26.37 14.42
C VAL A 716 -7.54 -27.09 13.25
N LEU A 717 -6.89 -28.10 12.68
CA LEU A 717 -7.42 -28.84 11.53
C LEU A 717 -8.70 -29.61 11.88
N LEU A 718 -8.74 -30.27 13.06
CA LEU A 718 -9.89 -31.05 13.50
C LEU A 718 -11.07 -30.15 13.89
N ASP A 719 -10.81 -29.01 14.52
CA ASP A 719 -11.84 -28.02 14.85
C ASP A 719 -12.47 -27.46 13.57
N LEU A 720 -11.65 -27.13 12.56
CA LEU A 720 -12.16 -26.69 11.26
C LEU A 720 -13.00 -27.78 10.58
N ALA A 721 -12.56 -29.05 10.59
CA ALA A 721 -13.32 -30.17 10.03
C ALA A 721 -14.66 -30.37 10.73
N THR A 722 -14.64 -30.32 12.06
CA THR A 722 -15.84 -30.52 12.87
C THR A 722 -16.85 -29.40 12.63
N ARG A 723 -16.39 -28.14 12.60
CA ARG A 723 -17.26 -26.98 12.42
C ARG A 723 -17.83 -26.87 11.02
N THR A 724 -17.03 -27.16 10.00
CA THR A 724 -17.41 -26.89 8.60
C THR A 724 -17.95 -28.10 7.85
N GLY A 725 -17.70 -29.32 8.34
CA GLY A 725 -18.00 -30.55 7.60
C GLY A 725 -17.07 -30.81 6.42
N LYS A 726 -15.96 -30.08 6.31
CA LYS A 726 -14.93 -30.31 5.28
C LYS A 726 -14.18 -31.61 5.57
N GLU A 727 -13.91 -32.36 4.51
CA GLU A 727 -13.36 -33.72 4.58
C GLU A 727 -11.86 -33.78 4.24
N LEU A 728 -11.35 -32.73 3.58
CA LEU A 728 -9.93 -32.53 3.30
C LEU A 728 -9.55 -31.12 3.71
N ILE A 729 -8.63 -31.00 4.67
CA ILE A 729 -8.25 -29.71 5.26
C ILE A 729 -6.75 -29.57 5.27
N GLY A 730 -6.22 -28.59 4.52
CA GLY A 730 -4.83 -28.18 4.60
C GLY A 730 -4.61 -26.95 5.48
N SER A 731 -3.35 -26.56 5.63
CA SER A 731 -2.93 -25.33 6.30
C SER A 731 -1.95 -24.53 5.44
N GLN A 732 -1.69 -23.29 5.87
CA GLN A 732 -0.52 -22.54 5.41
C GLN A 732 0.75 -23.15 6.04
N GLY A 733 1.92 -22.83 5.48
CA GLY A 733 3.18 -23.30 6.04
C GLY A 733 4.35 -22.35 5.83
N HIS A 734 5.42 -22.58 6.57
CA HIS A 734 6.71 -21.93 6.33
C HIS A 734 7.56 -22.86 5.48
N ARG A 735 8.23 -22.34 4.46
CA ARG A 735 9.21 -23.06 3.65
C ARG A 735 10.61 -22.69 4.13
N LEU A 736 11.30 -23.62 4.77
CA LEU A 736 12.70 -23.50 5.15
C LEU A 736 13.59 -23.97 4.00
N ILE A 737 14.38 -23.08 3.41
CA ILE A 737 15.39 -23.41 2.41
C ILE A 737 16.72 -23.62 3.14
N VAL A 738 17.07 -24.88 3.37
CA VAL A 738 18.18 -25.24 4.29
C VAL A 738 19.54 -24.77 3.78
N ASN A 739 19.78 -24.84 2.48
CA ASN A 739 21.06 -24.44 1.90
C ASN A 739 21.29 -22.92 1.93
N GLU A 740 20.21 -22.15 2.06
CA GLU A 740 20.21 -20.68 1.98
C GLU A 740 19.89 -20.03 3.33
N ASN A 741 19.57 -20.83 4.37
CA ASN A 741 19.09 -20.37 5.67
C ASN A 741 17.89 -19.40 5.58
N GLU A 742 17.05 -19.58 4.57
CA GLU A 742 15.90 -18.71 4.30
C GLU A 742 14.61 -19.37 4.78
N VAL A 743 13.67 -18.57 5.31
CA VAL A 743 12.30 -19.00 5.60
C VAL A 743 11.33 -18.15 4.79
N VAL A 744 10.60 -18.80 3.90
CA VAL A 744 9.60 -18.16 3.03
C VAL A 744 8.20 -18.56 3.48
N LEU A 745 7.23 -17.65 3.45
CA LEU A 745 5.83 -18.02 3.67
C LEU A 745 5.31 -18.81 2.48
N TYR A 746 4.76 -19.99 2.74
CA TYR A 746 4.17 -20.87 1.74
C TYR A 746 2.65 -20.90 1.89
N GLN A 747 1.97 -20.14 1.04
CA GLN A 747 0.53 -19.88 1.13
C GLN A 747 -0.30 -20.67 0.12
N HIS A 748 -1.47 -21.09 0.55
CA HIS A 748 -2.49 -21.78 -0.24
C HIS A 748 -3.82 -21.03 -0.17
N PRO A 749 -4.62 -21.02 -1.26
CA PRO A 749 -5.93 -20.38 -1.27
C PRO A 749 -6.83 -21.01 -0.21
N LEU A 750 -7.53 -20.18 0.58
CA LEU A 750 -8.43 -20.65 1.65
C LEU A 750 -9.62 -21.46 1.11
N ASN A 751 -10.02 -21.21 -0.14
CA ASN A 751 -11.02 -21.98 -0.87
C ASN A 751 -10.39 -22.76 -2.03
N PRO A 752 -9.72 -23.90 -1.75
CA PRO A 752 -9.08 -24.72 -2.78
C PRO A 752 -10.10 -25.38 -3.72
N GLU A 753 -11.36 -25.54 -3.29
CA GLU A 753 -12.44 -26.10 -4.11
C GLU A 753 -12.69 -25.23 -5.35
N LEU A 754 -12.79 -23.90 -5.16
CA LEU A 754 -12.90 -22.96 -6.28
C LEU A 754 -11.66 -23.02 -7.19
N THR A 755 -10.47 -23.10 -6.61
CA THR A 755 -9.23 -23.16 -7.40
C THR A 755 -9.13 -24.44 -8.23
N PHE A 756 -9.59 -25.58 -7.71
CA PHE A 756 -9.69 -26.82 -8.49
C PHE A 756 -10.74 -26.73 -9.61
N GLN A 757 -11.85 -25.98 -9.40
CA GLN A 757 -12.87 -25.76 -10.44
C GLN A 757 -12.36 -24.86 -11.58
N THR A 758 -11.69 -23.74 -11.25
CA THR A 758 -11.20 -22.77 -12.24
C THR A 758 -9.86 -23.15 -12.84
N THR A 759 -9.04 -23.89 -12.09
CA THR A 759 -7.69 -24.28 -12.49
C THR A 759 -7.41 -25.73 -12.05
N PRO A 760 -7.99 -26.74 -12.73
CA PRO A 760 -7.91 -28.16 -12.32
C PRO A 760 -6.49 -28.74 -12.23
N LYS A 761 -5.53 -28.07 -12.88
CA LYS A 761 -4.10 -28.46 -12.89
C LYS A 761 -3.33 -27.88 -11.70
N SER A 762 -3.90 -26.98 -10.92
CA SER A 762 -3.23 -26.35 -9.78
C SER A 762 -2.96 -27.34 -8.62
N LYS A 763 -2.17 -26.89 -7.64
CA LYS A 763 -1.94 -27.57 -6.36
C LYS A 763 -2.39 -26.66 -5.20
N PRO A 764 -3.70 -26.44 -5.03
CA PRO A 764 -4.23 -25.47 -4.07
C PRO A 764 -4.27 -26.00 -2.64
N VAL A 765 -3.88 -27.26 -2.40
CA VAL A 765 -3.60 -27.82 -1.06
C VAL A 765 -2.25 -28.51 -1.14
N HIS A 766 -1.42 -28.32 -0.11
CA HIS A 766 -0.17 -29.05 0.04
C HIS A 766 -0.41 -30.32 0.85
N HIS A 767 -0.10 -31.48 0.27
CA HIS A 767 -0.45 -32.77 0.85
C HIS A 767 0.04 -32.99 2.28
N PRO A 768 1.30 -32.67 2.63
CA PRO A 768 1.80 -32.88 3.98
C PRO A 768 1.12 -31.98 5.02
N THR A 769 0.43 -30.91 4.61
CA THR A 769 -0.31 -30.05 5.54
C THR A 769 -1.70 -30.61 5.88
N SER A 770 -2.13 -31.69 5.23
CA SER A 770 -3.53 -32.08 5.22
C SER A 770 -3.98 -33.08 6.29
N LEU A 771 -5.20 -32.89 6.78
CA LEU A 771 -6.04 -33.85 7.51
C LEU A 771 -7.17 -34.31 6.58
N VAL A 772 -7.36 -35.62 6.43
CA VAL A 772 -8.30 -36.18 5.44
C VAL A 772 -9.15 -37.30 6.02
N THR A 773 -10.47 -37.27 5.78
CA THR A 773 -11.38 -38.32 6.25
C THR A 773 -11.13 -39.65 5.55
N ARG A 774 -11.28 -40.75 6.29
CA ARG A 774 -11.22 -42.09 5.72
C ARG A 774 -12.25 -42.27 4.59
N ASP A 775 -13.47 -41.78 4.80
CA ASP A 775 -14.56 -41.89 3.84
C ASP A 775 -14.22 -41.24 2.50
N LEU A 776 -13.66 -40.02 2.51
CA LEU A 776 -13.25 -39.35 1.27
C LEU A 776 -12.19 -40.17 0.53
N ILE A 777 -11.19 -40.70 1.25
CA ILE A 777 -10.15 -41.54 0.64
C ILE A 777 -10.77 -42.80 0.00
N GLN A 778 -11.74 -43.44 0.66
CA GLN A 778 -12.42 -44.61 0.12
C GLN A 778 -13.30 -44.28 -1.09
N ARG A 779 -14.04 -43.17 -1.05
CA ARG A 779 -14.87 -42.72 -2.17
C ARG A 779 -14.04 -42.32 -3.39
N THR A 780 -12.84 -41.78 -3.19
CA THR A 780 -11.90 -41.55 -4.28
C THR A 780 -11.23 -42.84 -4.75
N GLY A 781 -11.38 -43.99 -4.08
CA GLY A 781 -10.64 -45.21 -4.42
C GLY A 781 -9.16 -45.17 -4.07
N GLY A 782 -8.76 -44.31 -3.13
CA GLY A 782 -7.39 -44.24 -2.60
C GLY A 782 -6.40 -43.42 -3.43
N PHE A 783 -5.12 -43.53 -3.07
CA PHE A 783 -3.98 -42.95 -3.78
C PHE A 783 -3.64 -43.75 -5.06
N ALA A 784 -3.02 -43.10 -6.04
CA ALA A 784 -2.46 -43.80 -7.21
C ALA A 784 -1.18 -44.54 -6.83
N THR A 785 -1.32 -45.77 -6.34
CA THR A 785 -0.23 -46.61 -5.83
C THR A 785 0.75 -47.08 -6.90
N GLY A 786 0.42 -46.94 -8.19
CA GLY A 786 1.32 -47.23 -9.31
C GLY A 786 2.31 -46.11 -9.62
N LEU A 787 2.22 -44.96 -8.95
CA LEU A 787 3.09 -43.81 -9.17
C LEU A 787 4.19 -43.74 -8.12
N PRO A 788 5.47 -43.69 -8.52
CA PRO A 788 6.59 -43.55 -7.58
C PRO A 788 6.60 -42.17 -6.90
N PHE A 789 6.03 -41.15 -7.55
CA PHE A 789 5.88 -39.80 -7.02
C PHE A 789 4.69 -39.08 -7.67
N SER A 790 4.27 -37.95 -7.08
CA SER A 790 3.08 -37.18 -7.49
C SER A 790 1.72 -37.91 -7.34
N GLY A 791 1.67 -39.01 -6.58
CA GLY A 791 0.42 -39.71 -6.25
C GLY A 791 -0.49 -38.90 -5.32
N ASP A 792 0.08 -38.07 -4.46
CA ASP A 792 -0.59 -37.04 -3.68
C ASP A 792 -1.35 -36.05 -4.56
N THR A 793 -0.69 -35.50 -5.57
CA THR A 793 -1.23 -34.47 -6.46
C THR A 793 -2.40 -35.03 -7.27
N GLU A 794 -2.28 -36.30 -7.70
CA GLU A 794 -3.33 -37.02 -8.41
C GLU A 794 -4.54 -37.29 -7.50
N PHE A 795 -4.29 -37.74 -6.26
CA PHE A 795 -5.31 -37.94 -5.24
C PHE A 795 -6.06 -36.64 -4.89
N LEU A 796 -5.35 -35.55 -4.58
CA LEU A 796 -5.96 -34.27 -4.20
C LEU A 796 -6.90 -33.73 -5.28
N ARG A 797 -6.52 -33.86 -6.56
CA ARG A 797 -7.35 -33.44 -7.70
C ARG A 797 -8.62 -34.29 -7.84
N ARG A 798 -8.55 -35.60 -7.59
CA ARG A 798 -9.74 -36.47 -7.56
C ARG A 798 -10.63 -36.17 -6.35
N ALA A 799 -10.03 -36.04 -5.17
CA ALA A 799 -10.73 -35.70 -3.93
C ALA A 799 -11.53 -34.41 -4.07
N ALA A 800 -10.98 -33.40 -4.75
CA ALA A 800 -11.64 -32.12 -5.00
C ALA A 800 -12.93 -32.21 -5.82
N THR A 801 -13.16 -33.31 -6.54
CA THR A 801 -14.37 -33.47 -7.36
C THR A 801 -15.57 -34.03 -6.60
N ILE A 802 -15.34 -34.60 -5.41
CA ILE A 802 -16.39 -35.29 -4.63
C ILE A 802 -16.38 -34.99 -3.14
N GLY A 803 -15.28 -34.42 -2.63
CA GLY A 803 -15.08 -34.07 -1.24
C GLY A 803 -15.11 -32.56 -1.06
N PRO A 804 -15.75 -32.05 -0.01
CA PRO A 804 -15.68 -30.66 0.33
C PRO A 804 -14.31 -30.38 0.98
N ILE A 805 -13.55 -29.42 0.42
CA ILE A 805 -12.16 -29.13 0.78
C ILE A 805 -12.00 -27.71 1.36
N ALA A 806 -11.03 -27.51 2.25
CA ALA A 806 -10.63 -26.19 2.75
C ALA A 806 -9.13 -26.09 3.06
N ASN A 807 -8.62 -24.87 3.19
CA ASN A 807 -7.38 -24.60 3.94
C ASN A 807 -7.67 -23.68 5.12
N THR A 808 -7.02 -23.92 6.27
CA THR A 808 -6.96 -22.91 7.34
C THR A 808 -6.05 -21.75 6.94
N ALA A 809 -6.28 -20.58 7.52
CA ALA A 809 -5.42 -19.41 7.39
C ALA A 809 -4.17 -19.49 8.30
N GLU A 810 -4.10 -20.48 9.19
CA GLU A 810 -2.98 -20.62 10.12
C GLU A 810 -1.75 -21.25 9.46
N PHE A 811 -0.58 -20.69 9.80
CA PHE A 811 0.75 -21.19 9.41
C PHE A 811 1.26 -22.18 10.45
N ILE A 812 0.79 -23.42 10.36
CA ILE A 812 0.96 -24.47 11.38
C ILE A 812 1.78 -25.68 10.88
N TYR A 813 2.46 -25.53 9.75
CA TYR A 813 3.33 -26.54 9.16
C TYR A 813 4.65 -25.90 8.71
N VAL A 814 5.76 -26.61 8.84
CA VAL A 814 7.05 -26.15 8.31
C VAL A 814 7.60 -27.20 7.35
N TYR A 815 7.70 -26.79 6.08
CA TYR A 815 8.21 -27.57 4.96
C TYR A 815 9.68 -27.27 4.70
N ARG A 816 10.51 -28.29 4.58
CA ARG A 816 11.95 -28.18 4.37
C ARG A 816 12.30 -28.45 2.91
N THR A 817 12.98 -27.52 2.26
CA THR A 817 13.51 -27.72 0.90
C THR A 817 14.93 -28.26 0.98
N ARG A 818 15.13 -29.47 0.41
CA ARG A 818 16.43 -30.16 0.38
C ARG A 818 16.72 -30.69 -1.02
N SER A 819 18.01 -30.69 -1.40
CA SER A 819 18.46 -31.14 -2.72
C SER A 819 18.40 -32.65 -2.93
N ASP A 820 18.31 -33.43 -1.87
CA ASP A 820 18.20 -34.90 -1.89
C ASP A 820 16.75 -35.41 -1.75
N SER A 821 15.77 -34.50 -1.66
CA SER A 821 14.35 -34.83 -1.59
C SER A 821 13.78 -35.31 -2.93
N LEU A 822 12.58 -35.91 -2.92
CA LEU A 822 11.88 -36.32 -4.14
C LEU A 822 11.66 -35.15 -5.12
N THR A 823 11.50 -33.92 -4.63
CA THR A 823 11.26 -32.72 -5.44
C THR A 823 12.55 -31.97 -5.81
N GLY A 824 13.64 -32.18 -5.07
CA GLY A 824 14.93 -31.53 -5.27
C GLY A 824 15.99 -32.35 -6.00
N SER A 825 15.89 -33.69 -6.00
CA SER A 825 16.94 -34.57 -6.53
C SER A 825 17.12 -34.49 -8.06
N GLU A 826 18.31 -34.83 -8.55
CA GLU A 826 18.59 -34.89 -9.99
C GLU A 826 17.83 -36.01 -10.73
N GLU A 827 17.42 -37.05 -10.00
CA GLU A 827 16.76 -38.22 -10.58
C GLU A 827 15.24 -38.06 -10.67
N THR A 828 14.62 -37.46 -9.65
CA THR A 828 13.15 -37.35 -9.54
C THR A 828 12.63 -35.92 -9.38
N GLY A 829 13.51 -34.93 -9.25
CA GLY A 829 13.15 -33.55 -8.96
C GLY A 829 12.27 -32.89 -10.00
N ILE A 830 11.76 -31.69 -9.67
CA ILE A 830 10.78 -30.98 -10.51
C ILE A 830 11.31 -30.58 -11.89
N HIS A 831 12.64 -30.52 -12.05
CA HIS A 831 13.32 -30.15 -13.28
C HIS A 831 13.54 -31.34 -14.24
N THR A 832 13.27 -32.57 -13.80
CA THR A 832 13.59 -33.79 -14.55
C THR A 832 12.60 -34.08 -15.69
N ALA A 833 13.04 -34.85 -16.69
CA ALA A 833 12.18 -35.28 -17.79
C ALA A 833 11.02 -36.16 -17.30
N ILE A 834 11.28 -37.07 -16.35
CA ILE A 834 10.28 -37.99 -15.82
C ILE A 834 9.14 -37.22 -15.13
N ARG A 835 9.44 -36.13 -14.40
CA ARG A 835 8.41 -35.28 -13.79
C ARG A 835 7.57 -34.56 -14.85
N ARG A 836 8.20 -34.04 -15.91
CA ARG A 836 7.49 -33.40 -17.03
C ARG A 836 6.59 -34.38 -17.79
N ASP A 837 7.05 -35.58 -18.07
CA ASP A 837 6.28 -36.63 -18.74
C ASP A 837 5.07 -37.06 -17.90
N LEU A 838 5.26 -37.20 -16.58
CA LEU A 838 4.17 -37.50 -15.66
C LEU A 838 3.11 -36.39 -15.64
N TRP A 839 3.52 -35.12 -15.61
CA TRP A 839 2.59 -33.99 -15.70
C TRP A 839 1.87 -33.91 -17.05
N ALA A 840 2.52 -34.29 -18.15
CA ALA A 840 1.88 -34.37 -19.47
C ALA A 840 0.74 -35.40 -19.51
N ILE A 841 0.73 -36.39 -18.61
CA ILE A 841 -0.36 -37.37 -18.45
C ILE A 841 -1.38 -36.87 -17.41
N GLN A 842 -0.91 -36.41 -16.25
CA GLN A 842 -1.79 -36.01 -15.14
C GLN A 842 -2.59 -34.74 -15.43
N HIS A 843 -2.03 -33.75 -16.12
CA HIS A 843 -2.72 -32.49 -16.39
C HIS A 843 -3.93 -32.64 -17.33
N PRO A 844 -3.84 -33.36 -18.47
CA PRO A 844 -5.02 -33.65 -19.28
C PRO A 844 -6.05 -34.50 -18.54
N ARG A 845 -5.62 -35.50 -17.75
CA ARG A 845 -6.53 -36.32 -16.94
C ARG A 845 -7.30 -35.47 -15.91
N ALA A 846 -6.61 -34.58 -15.22
CA ALA A 846 -7.23 -33.67 -14.25
C ALA A 846 -8.27 -32.75 -14.90
N GLN A 847 -7.94 -32.19 -16.07
CA GLN A 847 -8.88 -31.39 -16.85
C GLN A 847 -10.10 -32.22 -17.25
N TRP A 848 -9.89 -33.45 -17.75
CA TRP A 848 -10.97 -34.33 -18.16
C TRP A 848 -11.90 -34.73 -17.01
N ILE A 849 -11.33 -35.00 -15.82
CA ILE A 849 -12.10 -35.29 -14.60
C ILE A 849 -12.97 -34.08 -14.21
N ALA A 850 -12.39 -32.88 -14.24
CA ALA A 850 -13.13 -31.64 -13.94
C ALA A 850 -14.23 -31.35 -14.97
N ASP A 851 -13.95 -31.51 -16.27
CA ASP A 851 -14.93 -31.31 -17.34
C ASP A 851 -16.13 -32.26 -17.20
N ARG A 852 -15.88 -33.51 -16.81
CA ARG A 852 -16.95 -34.49 -16.54
C ARG A 852 -17.77 -34.14 -15.30
N ALA A 853 -17.11 -33.71 -14.23
CA ALA A 853 -17.79 -33.27 -13.02
C ALA A 853 -18.69 -32.06 -13.30
N ASN A 854 -18.18 -31.09 -14.07
CA ASN A 854 -18.92 -29.89 -14.47
C ASN A 854 -20.08 -30.17 -15.43
N ALA A 855 -20.00 -31.25 -16.22
CA ALA A 855 -21.05 -31.66 -17.16
C ALA A 855 -22.10 -32.60 -16.52
N ASP A 856 -22.09 -32.78 -15.19
CA ASP A 856 -22.92 -33.73 -14.45
C ASP A 856 -22.82 -35.19 -14.96
N LEU A 857 -21.70 -35.55 -15.60
CA LEU A 857 -21.45 -36.88 -16.15
C LEU A 857 -20.81 -37.84 -15.14
N GLY A 858 -20.55 -37.36 -13.92
CA GLY A 858 -19.83 -38.06 -12.86
C GLY A 858 -18.29 -38.06 -13.08
N PRO A 859 -17.50 -37.77 -12.03
CA PRO A 859 -16.04 -37.75 -12.12
C PRO A 859 -15.46 -39.17 -12.25
N ILE A 860 -14.23 -39.26 -12.77
CA ILE A 860 -13.48 -40.52 -12.81
C ILE A 860 -12.68 -40.62 -11.53
N LEU A 861 -13.12 -41.51 -10.65
CA LEU A 861 -12.55 -41.68 -9.32
C LEU A 861 -11.46 -42.75 -9.28
N ALA A 862 -11.41 -43.66 -10.26
CA ALA A 862 -10.36 -44.67 -10.32
C ALA A 862 -8.96 -44.02 -10.28
N PRO A 863 -8.06 -44.44 -9.37
CA PRO A 863 -6.67 -44.00 -9.41
C PRO A 863 -6.02 -44.33 -10.75
N MET A 864 -5.00 -43.53 -11.10
CA MET A 864 -4.29 -43.63 -12.38
C MET A 864 -3.43 -44.88 -12.51
#